data_AF-A0A226NKY6-F1
#
_entry.id   AF-A0A226NKY6-F1
#
_cell.length_a   1.000
_cell.length_b   1.000
_cell.length_c   1.000
_cell.angle_alpha   90.00
_cell.angle_beta   90.00
_cell.angle_gamma   90.00
#
_symmetry.space_group_name_H-M   'P 1'
#
loop_
_entity.id
_entity.type
_entity.pdbx_description
1 polymer ?
#
loop_
_entity_poly.entity_id
_entity_poly.type
_entity_poly.pdbx_seq_one_letter_code
_entity_poly.pdbx_strand_id
1 'polypeptide(L)'
;MKGEVFAICGSCSALGSWNPQAAVVLQTDDCELWKATIELPRGVPVKYRYFKGYFLEPKTIDGPCEVIVHTWETHLQPRSITPLESEMTIDDGYFGIHNGVETVDAGWLTCQTEIRLRLHYSEKSPVMISKKKFKTSRFRVKLTLEGLEKDDDDEEGQEKTSPTVPQKMANTVEFSLISNNEYKCRHSQPDCGYALQSDRWLEYTIQTMEPDNLELIFDFFEEDLSEKVVQDDEHPGHVGSACLLSSTIAESGKSAGILTLAIMGRNPRKTIGKVRVDYIIIKPIQGYTCDMKASYAKYWKPRTTLDVGHRGAGNSTTTAKLAKVQENTIASLRNAASHGAAYVEFDVHLSKDHVPIVYHDLTCCMAMKKKLDTEPLELFEIAVKELTFDQLQLLKLAHVTALKVKDHNASFKEEENSEYETQPFPSLQRVLDSVSEDVGFNIEIKWICQQKDGQWDGNLSTYFDMNLFLDIILKTVLMNAGRRRIVFSSFNADICTMVRHKQNKYPVLFLTQGESKLYPELMDLRSRTTPIAITFAQFENLLGVNVHSEDLLRNPSYIKRAISKGLVIFSWGDDANDPDNRKKLREYGVHGLIYDRIYDSNPEQPNIFQVEQLERLKKELPELKSCVCPTVSHFKSISPWKMLHEIKTLLTEEPESCLDVITTWRKLRSHEGKKDEVSQENPLPCKRKPEEEINIASKRQKTEQVREIVSEECQAGAEENCVVSKENNQNCQTESTASLEASPISSIEKPIENEKQNFSFRVSCRCSGAIAKILTSQEIGRAVGIALRKQFGWRADLRAPDLEIFLHLNDIHSVVGIPLFRLPLANREYIKTAGLRSTVAWAMASLAEISVGAFVLDPMCGLGTILLEAAKEWPEACYWGTDTSDSQLEGASMNIKTAGLNDKIELFKASVKALPLPSESFDAVISDIPFGKKFKITKDIHLLPDILQEMERVLRVGGIIVLLLNRDLRKRMDGIAKNVENESLNAIADGAGETASVKALNNGGNSSSLGTGVEEPVPSCGQMCFGSLVPDGIYEVSLGKTDAFIYKYRKISTAGN
;
A
#
# COMPACT_ATOMS: atom_id res chain seq x y z
N MET A 1 -28.75 -0.80 -22.98
CA MET A 1 -29.34 0.16 -23.96
C MET A 1 -28.92 -0.26 -25.37
N LYS A 2 -29.27 0.45 -26.46
CA LYS A 2 -28.63 0.18 -27.77
C LYS A 2 -27.12 0.44 -27.65
N GLY A 3 -26.28 -0.47 -28.13
CA GLY A 3 -24.81 -0.33 -28.12
C GLY A 3 -24.07 -0.74 -26.85
N GLU A 4 -24.77 -1.25 -25.83
CA GLU A 4 -24.13 -1.83 -24.63
C GLU A 4 -23.71 -3.28 -24.91
N VAL A 5 -22.47 -3.64 -24.59
CA VAL A 5 -21.87 -4.96 -24.89
C VAL A 5 -21.32 -5.62 -23.63
N PHE A 6 -21.20 -6.95 -23.66
CA PHE A 6 -20.43 -7.69 -22.67
C PHE A 6 -18.96 -7.76 -23.09
N ALA A 7 -18.07 -7.74 -22.10
CA ALA A 7 -16.63 -7.89 -22.29
C ALA A 7 -15.99 -8.70 -21.16
N ILE A 8 -14.80 -9.23 -21.43
CA ILE A 8 -13.99 -10.03 -20.50
C ILE A 8 -12.64 -9.34 -20.28
N CYS A 9 -12.23 -9.23 -19.00
CA CYS A 9 -10.96 -8.67 -18.59
C CYS A 9 -10.28 -9.59 -17.56
N GLY A 10 -8.95 -9.72 -17.60
CA GLY A 10 -8.24 -10.75 -16.84
C GLY A 10 -6.73 -10.57 -16.75
N SER A 11 -6.07 -11.55 -16.12
CA SER A 11 -4.71 -11.43 -15.60
C SER A 11 -3.56 -11.53 -16.61
N CYS A 12 -3.85 -11.83 -17.88
CA CYS A 12 -2.86 -11.93 -18.95
C CYS A 12 -3.06 -10.82 -19.98
N SER A 13 -2.04 -10.56 -20.80
CA SER A 13 -2.06 -9.55 -21.88
C SER A 13 -3.23 -9.74 -22.84
N ALA A 14 -3.54 -10.98 -23.23
CA ALA A 14 -4.67 -11.33 -24.09
C ALA A 14 -6.06 -11.00 -23.50
N LEU A 15 -6.13 -10.65 -22.21
CA LEU A 15 -7.33 -10.20 -21.50
C LEU A 15 -7.15 -8.80 -20.88
N GLY A 16 -6.18 -8.02 -21.36
CA GLY A 16 -5.94 -6.64 -20.94
C GLY A 16 -5.24 -6.45 -19.60
N SER A 17 -4.71 -7.50 -18.96
CA SER A 17 -3.97 -7.41 -17.69
C SER A 17 -4.72 -6.65 -16.57
N TRP A 18 -6.04 -6.89 -16.44
CA TRP A 18 -7.00 -6.20 -15.56
C TRP A 18 -7.35 -4.74 -15.93
N ASN A 19 -6.81 -4.18 -17.01
CA ASN A 19 -7.23 -2.88 -17.51
C ASN A 19 -8.51 -3.01 -18.38
N PRO A 20 -9.65 -2.37 -18.03
CA PRO A 20 -10.86 -2.44 -18.83
C PRO A 20 -10.70 -1.83 -20.24
N GLN A 21 -9.77 -0.90 -20.45
CA GLN A 21 -9.49 -0.30 -21.77
C GLN A 21 -8.85 -1.30 -22.76
N ALA A 22 -8.29 -2.40 -22.25
CA ALA A 22 -7.69 -3.47 -23.05
C ALA A 22 -8.48 -4.80 -22.94
N ALA A 23 -9.75 -4.72 -22.50
CA ALA A 23 -10.64 -5.87 -22.41
C ALA A 23 -11.10 -6.37 -23.79
N VAL A 24 -11.48 -7.65 -23.86
CA VAL A 24 -12.00 -8.27 -25.09
C VAL A 24 -13.52 -8.19 -25.10
N VAL A 25 -14.08 -7.60 -26.16
CA VAL A 25 -15.53 -7.55 -26.39
C VAL A 25 -16.05 -8.92 -26.82
N LEU A 26 -17.16 -9.36 -26.24
CA LEU A 26 -17.85 -10.59 -26.66
C LEU A 26 -18.78 -10.32 -27.84
N GLN A 27 -18.91 -11.29 -28.73
CA GLN A 27 -19.85 -11.30 -29.86
C GLN A 27 -21.13 -12.06 -29.48
N THR A 28 -22.26 -11.70 -30.09
CA THR A 28 -23.58 -12.32 -29.84
C THR A 28 -24.16 -12.90 -31.12
N ASP A 29 -24.69 -14.12 -31.05
CA ASP A 29 -25.24 -14.90 -32.18
C ASP A 29 -26.78 -14.98 -32.11
N ASP A 30 -27.49 -13.84 -32.21
CA ASP A 30 -28.97 -13.69 -32.30
C ASP A 30 -29.85 -14.39 -31.23
N CYS A 31 -29.27 -15.16 -30.32
CA CYS A 31 -29.93 -16.10 -29.40
C CYS A 31 -29.53 -15.86 -27.93
N GLU A 32 -29.26 -14.61 -27.57
CA GLU A 32 -28.82 -14.13 -26.24
C GLU A 32 -27.48 -14.70 -25.70
N LEU A 33 -26.80 -15.59 -26.44
CA LEU A 33 -25.49 -16.14 -26.08
C LEU A 33 -24.34 -15.21 -26.49
N TRP A 34 -23.48 -14.85 -25.54
CA TRP A 34 -22.28 -14.04 -25.77
C TRP A 34 -21.00 -14.88 -25.67
N LYS A 35 -20.09 -14.76 -26.65
CA LYS A 35 -18.87 -15.56 -26.75
C LYS A 35 -17.69 -14.80 -27.37
N ALA A 36 -16.47 -15.29 -27.15
CA ALA A 36 -15.26 -14.86 -27.86
C ALA A 36 -14.24 -16.00 -27.90
N THR A 37 -13.40 -16.01 -28.94
CA THR A 37 -12.25 -16.92 -29.06
C THR A 37 -10.99 -16.14 -28.72
N ILE A 38 -10.20 -16.61 -27.74
CA ILE A 38 -9.08 -15.87 -27.16
C ILE A 38 -7.89 -16.82 -27.00
N GLU A 39 -6.71 -16.40 -27.48
CA GLU A 39 -5.47 -17.15 -27.29
C GLU A 39 -4.92 -16.94 -25.88
N LEU A 40 -4.74 -18.03 -25.13
CA LEU A 40 -4.30 -18.00 -23.72
C LEU A 40 -3.00 -18.80 -23.50
N PRO A 41 -2.13 -18.39 -22.55
CA PRO A 41 -0.90 -19.11 -22.26
C PRO A 41 -1.17 -20.50 -21.67
N ARG A 42 -0.68 -21.54 -22.35
CA ARG A 42 -0.85 -22.94 -21.95
C ARG A 42 -0.15 -23.23 -20.61
N GLY A 43 -0.82 -23.97 -19.74
CA GLY A 43 -0.31 -24.42 -18.44
C GLY A 43 -0.28 -23.35 -17.34
N VAL A 44 -0.65 -22.10 -17.64
CA VAL A 44 -0.68 -20.99 -16.68
C VAL A 44 -2.11 -20.74 -16.21
N PRO A 45 -2.39 -20.68 -14.89
CA PRO A 45 -3.69 -20.25 -14.39
C PRO A 45 -3.97 -18.79 -14.75
N VAL A 46 -4.94 -18.57 -15.64
CA VAL A 46 -5.45 -17.24 -15.99
C VAL A 46 -6.70 -16.96 -15.15
N LYS A 47 -6.80 -15.73 -14.63
CA LYS A 47 -7.97 -15.26 -13.87
C LYS A 47 -8.67 -14.15 -14.63
N TYR A 48 -10.00 -14.09 -14.57
CA TYR A 48 -10.80 -13.14 -15.35
C TYR A 48 -12.14 -12.81 -14.68
N ARG A 49 -12.82 -11.80 -15.24
CA ARG A 49 -14.15 -11.32 -14.88
C ARG A 49 -14.85 -10.82 -16.12
N TYR A 50 -16.18 -10.89 -16.10
CA TYR A 50 -17.02 -10.23 -17.09
C TYR A 50 -17.48 -8.84 -16.62
N PHE A 51 -17.81 -7.98 -17.57
CA PHE A 51 -18.54 -6.72 -17.35
C PHE A 51 -19.44 -6.37 -18.53
N LYS A 52 -20.38 -5.47 -18.28
CA LYS A 52 -21.18 -4.76 -19.29
C LYS A 52 -20.69 -3.33 -19.41
N GLY A 53 -20.59 -2.84 -20.63
CA GLY A 53 -20.05 -1.51 -20.88
C GLY A 53 -20.26 -1.00 -22.30
N TYR A 54 -19.68 0.16 -22.56
CA TYR A 54 -19.59 0.76 -23.89
C TYR A 54 -18.12 0.87 -24.27
N PHE A 55 -17.80 0.52 -25.51
CA PHE A 55 -16.49 0.74 -26.12
C PHE A 55 -16.70 1.86 -27.13
N LEU A 56 -15.93 2.93 -27.03
CA LEU A 56 -16.04 4.10 -27.90
C LEU A 56 -14.90 4.10 -28.92
N GLU A 57 -15.19 4.59 -30.13
CA GLU A 57 -14.14 4.74 -31.15
C GLU A 57 -13.03 5.68 -30.66
N PRO A 58 -11.75 5.33 -30.86
CA PRO A 58 -10.63 6.21 -30.55
C PRO A 58 -10.74 7.59 -31.22
N LYS A 59 -10.44 8.65 -30.47
CA LYS A 59 -10.42 10.04 -30.98
C LYS A 59 -9.33 10.30 -32.03
N THR A 60 -8.38 9.39 -32.18
CA THR A 60 -7.29 9.38 -33.17
C THR A 60 -7.09 7.97 -33.68
N ILE A 61 -6.59 7.81 -34.91
CA ILE A 61 -6.45 6.50 -35.58
C ILE A 61 -5.61 5.50 -34.76
N ASP A 62 -4.58 5.99 -34.04
CA ASP A 62 -3.70 5.20 -33.16
C ASP A 62 -4.02 5.38 -31.65
N GLY A 63 -5.18 5.95 -31.33
CA GLY A 63 -5.58 6.23 -29.95
C GLY A 63 -6.09 5.00 -29.19
N PRO A 64 -6.02 4.98 -27.84
CA PRO A 64 -6.66 3.94 -27.05
C PRO A 64 -8.19 4.04 -27.13
N CYS A 65 -8.87 2.88 -27.11
CA CYS A 65 -10.31 2.82 -26.99
C CYS A 65 -10.76 3.34 -25.60
N GLU A 66 -11.71 4.27 -25.57
CA GLU A 66 -12.31 4.75 -24.35
C GLU A 66 -13.43 3.78 -23.92
N VAL A 67 -13.24 3.09 -22.79
CA VAL A 67 -14.16 2.05 -22.31
C VAL A 67 -14.90 2.51 -21.05
N ILE A 68 -16.23 2.44 -21.13
CA ILE A 68 -17.18 2.74 -20.05
C ILE A 68 -17.57 1.44 -19.35
N VAL A 69 -17.22 1.28 -18.07
CA VAL A 69 -17.69 0.14 -17.26
C VAL A 69 -19.01 0.52 -16.59
N HIS A 70 -20.12 -0.13 -16.97
CA HIS A 70 -21.44 0.14 -16.40
C HIS A 70 -21.75 -0.79 -15.22
N THR A 71 -21.62 -2.11 -15.40
CA THR A 71 -21.75 -3.11 -14.32
C THR A 71 -20.75 -4.24 -14.49
N TRP A 72 -20.22 -4.81 -13.39
CA TRP A 72 -19.14 -5.80 -13.46
C TRP A 72 -19.17 -6.83 -12.32
N GLU A 73 -18.55 -7.99 -12.54
CA GLU A 73 -18.49 -9.09 -11.57
C GLU A 73 -17.53 -8.81 -10.40
N THR A 74 -18.05 -8.73 -9.17
CA THR A 74 -17.27 -8.32 -7.98
C THR A 74 -16.95 -9.45 -7.00
N HIS A 75 -17.05 -10.72 -7.42
CA HIS A 75 -16.73 -11.88 -6.58
C HIS A 75 -15.32 -11.77 -5.99
N LEU A 76 -15.15 -12.09 -4.69
CA LEU A 76 -13.85 -12.01 -4.01
C LEU A 76 -12.74 -12.81 -4.69
N GLN A 77 -13.09 -13.96 -5.27
CA GLN A 77 -12.23 -14.69 -6.19
C GLN A 77 -12.76 -14.46 -7.61
N PRO A 78 -11.92 -13.96 -8.54
CA PRO A 78 -12.27 -13.96 -9.95
C PRO A 78 -12.47 -15.39 -10.48
N ARG A 79 -13.12 -15.52 -11.64
CA ARG A 79 -13.15 -16.76 -12.42
C ARG A 79 -11.72 -17.17 -12.78
N SER A 80 -11.48 -18.46 -12.97
CA SER A 80 -10.13 -19.00 -13.21
C SER A 80 -10.16 -20.18 -14.16
N ILE A 81 -9.20 -20.21 -15.08
CA ILE A 81 -8.99 -21.23 -16.12
C ILE A 81 -7.50 -21.61 -16.14
N THR A 82 -7.18 -22.88 -16.37
CA THR A 82 -5.80 -23.32 -16.66
C THR A 82 -5.83 -24.05 -18.01
N PRO A 83 -5.44 -23.42 -19.13
CA PRO A 83 -5.51 -24.05 -20.44
C PRO A 83 -4.50 -25.20 -20.55
N LEU A 84 -4.98 -26.45 -20.64
CA LEU A 84 -4.12 -27.64 -20.78
C LEU A 84 -4.13 -28.22 -22.20
N GLU A 85 -5.25 -28.07 -22.91
CA GLU A 85 -5.47 -28.56 -24.28
C GLU A 85 -5.17 -27.46 -25.31
N SER A 86 -5.14 -27.82 -26.60
CA SER A 86 -4.86 -26.88 -27.70
C SER A 86 -6.06 -26.02 -28.08
N GLU A 87 -7.27 -26.53 -27.85
CA GLU A 87 -8.55 -25.85 -28.04
C GLU A 87 -9.47 -26.30 -26.91
N MET A 88 -10.25 -25.39 -26.33
CA MET A 88 -11.16 -25.71 -25.23
C MET A 88 -12.33 -24.73 -25.22
N THR A 89 -13.55 -25.24 -25.16
CA THR A 89 -14.76 -24.43 -25.02
C THR A 89 -15.20 -24.42 -23.56
N ILE A 90 -15.51 -23.24 -23.02
CA ILE A 90 -16.04 -23.06 -21.68
C ILE A 90 -17.38 -22.34 -21.77
N ASP A 91 -18.38 -22.88 -21.07
CA ASP A 91 -19.62 -22.19 -20.74
C ASP A 91 -19.51 -21.71 -19.28
N ASP A 92 -19.41 -20.40 -19.11
CA ASP A 92 -19.34 -19.74 -17.80
C ASP A 92 -20.73 -19.43 -17.19
N GLY A 93 -21.79 -19.79 -17.90
CA GLY A 93 -23.18 -19.56 -17.53
C GLY A 93 -23.57 -18.08 -17.55
N TYR A 94 -24.37 -17.66 -16.56
CA TYR A 94 -24.92 -16.31 -16.51
C TYR A 94 -23.92 -15.31 -15.91
N PHE A 95 -23.78 -14.16 -16.58
CA PHE A 95 -23.05 -12.99 -16.06
C PHE A 95 -23.48 -12.65 -14.63
N GLY A 96 -22.49 -12.42 -13.76
CA GLY A 96 -22.74 -12.07 -12.36
C GLY A 96 -22.89 -13.28 -11.45
N ILE A 97 -23.22 -14.47 -11.98
CA ILE A 97 -23.40 -15.69 -11.20
C ILE A 97 -22.16 -16.57 -11.34
N HIS A 98 -21.44 -16.76 -10.23
CA HIS A 98 -20.28 -17.65 -10.17
C HIS A 98 -20.37 -18.53 -8.91
N ASN A 99 -20.18 -19.85 -9.09
CA ASN A 99 -20.39 -20.87 -8.03
C ASN A 99 -21.75 -20.76 -7.31
N GLY A 100 -22.81 -20.41 -8.05
CA GLY A 100 -24.16 -20.25 -7.51
C GLY A 100 -24.39 -18.96 -6.70
N VAL A 101 -23.44 -18.03 -6.68
CA VAL A 101 -23.57 -16.73 -6.00
C VAL A 101 -23.57 -15.60 -7.02
N GLU A 102 -24.63 -14.79 -7.00
CA GLU A 102 -24.70 -13.56 -7.77
C GLU A 102 -23.96 -12.42 -7.04
N THR A 103 -22.90 -11.87 -7.63
CA THR A 103 -22.30 -10.61 -7.18
C THR A 103 -21.88 -9.76 -8.37
N VAL A 104 -22.64 -8.71 -8.62
CA VAL A 104 -22.31 -7.61 -9.53
C VAL A 104 -22.31 -6.29 -8.78
N ASP A 105 -21.53 -5.32 -9.24
CA ASP A 105 -21.61 -3.95 -8.76
C ASP A 105 -21.65 -2.97 -9.94
N ALA A 106 -22.15 -1.75 -9.68
CA ALA A 106 -22.02 -0.64 -10.61
C ALA A 106 -20.53 -0.30 -10.82
N GLY A 107 -20.21 0.21 -12.02
CA GLY A 107 -18.88 0.67 -12.37
C GLY A 107 -18.45 1.94 -11.63
N TRP A 108 -17.57 2.69 -12.28
CA TRP A 108 -16.99 3.94 -11.80
C TRP A 108 -16.68 4.83 -13.01
N LEU A 109 -16.43 6.12 -12.80
CA LEU A 109 -16.07 7.04 -13.87
C LEU A 109 -14.70 6.66 -14.43
N THR A 110 -14.71 6.16 -15.66
CA THR A 110 -13.53 5.66 -16.38
C THR A 110 -12.97 6.71 -17.32
N CYS A 111 -13.84 7.32 -18.13
CA CYS A 111 -13.55 8.47 -18.99
C CYS A 111 -14.68 9.52 -19.01
N GLN A 112 -15.83 9.24 -18.40
CA GLN A 112 -16.99 10.14 -18.37
C GLN A 112 -16.79 11.23 -17.31
N THR A 113 -17.42 12.39 -17.52
CA THR A 113 -17.60 13.40 -16.48
C THR A 113 -19.05 13.36 -16.00
N GLU A 114 -19.25 13.38 -14.68
CA GLU A 114 -20.56 13.56 -14.06
C GLU A 114 -20.72 15.01 -13.60
N ILE A 115 -21.81 15.66 -14.01
CA ILE A 115 -22.19 17.01 -13.60
C ILE A 115 -23.47 16.90 -12.78
N ARG A 116 -23.46 17.38 -11.53
CA ARG A 116 -24.68 17.50 -10.73
C ARG A 116 -25.07 18.96 -10.58
N LEU A 117 -26.35 19.25 -10.80
CA LEU A 117 -26.95 20.59 -10.72
C LEU A 117 -28.07 20.59 -9.70
N ARG A 118 -28.10 21.55 -8.78
CA ARG A 118 -29.02 21.56 -7.63
C ARG A 118 -29.79 22.87 -7.54
N LEU A 119 -31.11 22.71 -7.40
CA LEU A 119 -32.04 23.78 -7.06
C LEU A 119 -32.55 23.53 -5.64
N HIS A 120 -32.10 24.36 -4.70
CA HIS A 120 -32.48 24.23 -3.31
C HIS A 120 -32.58 25.57 -2.56
N TYR A 121 -33.33 25.54 -1.47
CA TYR A 121 -33.42 26.65 -0.54
C TYR A 121 -32.21 26.65 0.40
N SER A 122 -31.61 27.83 0.55
CA SER A 122 -30.55 28.16 1.51
C SER A 122 -31.01 29.40 2.29
N GLU A 123 -30.12 30.29 2.74
CA GLU A 123 -30.52 31.64 3.19
C GLU A 123 -31.43 32.37 2.19
N LYS A 124 -31.29 32.04 0.89
CA LYS A 124 -32.02 32.63 -0.22
C LYS A 124 -32.71 31.53 -1.02
N SER A 125 -33.91 31.82 -1.50
CA SER A 125 -34.65 31.00 -2.47
C SER A 125 -33.78 30.70 -3.71
N PRO A 126 -33.88 29.49 -4.30
CA PRO A 126 -33.19 29.20 -5.57
C PRO A 126 -33.73 30.07 -6.70
N VAL A 127 -35.00 30.49 -6.66
CA VAL A 127 -35.62 31.39 -7.65
C VAL A 127 -35.96 32.74 -7.00
N MET A 128 -35.53 33.83 -7.63
CA MET A 128 -35.79 35.20 -7.20
C MET A 128 -36.48 35.98 -8.33
N ILE A 129 -37.77 36.29 -8.16
CA ILE A 129 -38.57 37.00 -9.14
C ILE A 129 -38.53 38.52 -8.92
N SER A 130 -38.28 39.28 -10.00
CA SER A 130 -38.31 40.74 -9.98
C SER A 130 -39.63 41.33 -10.51
N LYS A 131 -40.36 40.62 -11.38
CA LYS A 131 -41.65 41.08 -11.92
C LYS A 131 -42.78 40.93 -10.91
N LYS A 132 -43.47 42.05 -10.61
CA LYS A 132 -44.61 42.11 -9.68
C LYS A 132 -45.69 41.04 -9.92
N LYS A 133 -46.02 40.71 -11.18
CA LYS A 133 -47.03 39.68 -11.52
C LYS A 133 -46.76 38.37 -10.80
N PHE A 134 -45.52 37.87 -10.88
CA PHE A 134 -45.18 36.52 -10.46
C PHE A 134 -44.55 36.47 -9.05
N LYS A 135 -44.68 37.54 -8.26
CA LYS A 135 -43.97 37.70 -6.98
C LYS A 135 -44.51 36.78 -5.87
N THR A 136 -45.75 36.34 -5.98
CA THR A 136 -46.44 35.42 -5.06
C THR A 136 -46.63 34.01 -5.64
N SER A 137 -46.26 33.81 -6.90
CA SER A 137 -46.45 32.54 -7.61
C SER A 137 -45.46 31.48 -7.13
N ARG A 138 -45.88 30.20 -7.18
CA ARG A 138 -44.96 29.06 -7.05
C ARG A 138 -44.51 28.60 -8.44
N PHE A 139 -43.35 27.96 -8.50
CA PHE A 139 -42.75 27.53 -9.76
C PHE A 139 -42.47 26.04 -9.76
N ARG A 140 -42.70 25.44 -10.92
CA ARG A 140 -42.18 24.13 -11.28
C ARG A 140 -41.02 24.31 -12.26
N VAL A 141 -40.01 23.45 -12.17
CA VAL A 141 -38.82 23.51 -13.03
C VAL A 141 -38.63 22.19 -13.76
N LYS A 142 -38.48 22.29 -15.08
CA LYS A 142 -38.05 21.23 -15.99
C LYS A 142 -36.63 21.56 -16.44
N LEU A 143 -35.73 20.57 -16.49
CA LEU A 143 -34.44 20.71 -17.16
C LEU A 143 -34.48 19.95 -18.49
N THR A 144 -34.26 20.65 -19.59
CA THR A 144 -34.03 20.04 -20.91
C THR A 144 -32.53 20.08 -21.19
N LEU A 145 -31.98 18.97 -21.66
CA LEU A 145 -30.59 18.87 -22.14
C LEU A 145 -30.63 18.83 -23.66
N GLU A 146 -29.99 19.81 -24.29
CA GLU A 146 -29.79 19.87 -25.73
C GLU A 146 -28.29 19.72 -26.01
N GLY A 147 -27.96 18.91 -27.01
CA GLY A 147 -26.59 18.83 -27.50
C GLY A 147 -26.36 19.96 -28.49
N LEU A 148 -25.20 20.62 -28.42
CA LEU A 148 -24.76 21.45 -29.53
C LEU A 148 -24.48 20.52 -30.71
N GLU A 149 -25.42 20.48 -31.66
CA GLU A 149 -25.26 19.79 -32.93
C GLU A 149 -24.00 20.35 -33.59
N LYS A 150 -23.07 19.47 -33.95
CA LYS A 150 -22.07 19.81 -34.95
C LYS A 150 -22.79 19.71 -36.29
N ASP A 151 -22.59 20.71 -37.14
CA ASP A 151 -23.01 20.68 -38.54
C ASP A 151 -22.17 19.60 -39.27
N ASP A 152 -22.47 18.33 -39.02
CA ASP A 152 -21.98 17.21 -39.81
C ASP A 152 -22.79 17.16 -41.11
N ASP A 153 -22.43 18.03 -42.06
CA ASP A 153 -22.99 18.08 -43.40
C ASP A 153 -22.96 16.70 -44.09
N ASP A 154 -24.11 16.25 -44.58
CA ASP A 154 -24.31 15.26 -45.65
C ASP A 154 -23.69 13.83 -45.52
N GLU A 155 -24.28 12.94 -44.71
CA GLU A 155 -24.35 11.49 -45.03
C GLU A 155 -25.75 10.86 -44.80
N GLU A 156 -26.82 11.48 -45.31
CA GLU A 156 -28.09 10.74 -45.53
C GLU A 156 -27.92 9.74 -46.68
N GLY A 157 -27.67 8.46 -46.35
CA GLY A 157 -27.99 7.36 -47.29
C GLY A 157 -27.01 6.20 -47.40
N GLN A 158 -26.75 5.47 -46.31
CA GLN A 158 -26.25 4.09 -46.41
C GLN A 158 -26.71 3.21 -45.23
N GLU A 159 -27.58 2.23 -45.50
CA GLU A 159 -27.90 1.15 -44.55
C GLU A 159 -26.66 0.25 -44.36
N LYS A 160 -25.82 0.56 -43.36
CA LYS A 160 -24.70 -0.32 -42.97
C LYS A 160 -25.22 -1.48 -42.13
N THR A 161 -25.42 -2.63 -42.78
CA THR A 161 -25.75 -3.91 -42.13
C THR A 161 -24.53 -4.52 -41.44
N SER A 162 -24.18 -3.98 -40.27
CA SER A 162 -23.16 -4.50 -39.35
C SER A 162 -23.39 -3.94 -37.94
N PRO A 163 -23.00 -4.62 -36.86
CA PRO A 163 -23.06 -4.06 -35.51
C PRO A 163 -21.95 -3.02 -35.33
N THR A 164 -22.14 -1.83 -35.89
CA THR A 164 -21.20 -0.70 -35.81
C THR A 164 -21.09 -0.24 -34.36
N VAL A 165 -19.85 -0.05 -33.89
CA VAL A 165 -19.56 0.47 -32.54
C VAL A 165 -20.19 1.86 -32.40
N PRO A 166 -20.86 2.19 -31.28
CA PRO A 166 -21.41 3.54 -31.10
C PRO A 166 -20.28 4.57 -31.07
N GLN A 167 -20.30 5.51 -32.02
CA GLN A 167 -19.28 6.57 -32.11
C GLN A 167 -19.29 7.52 -30.90
N LYS A 168 -20.38 7.54 -30.11
CA LYS A 168 -20.55 8.42 -28.96
C LYS A 168 -21.51 7.83 -27.93
N MET A 169 -21.21 7.98 -26.65
CA MET A 169 -22.17 7.72 -25.57
C MET A 169 -23.27 8.80 -25.61
N ALA A 170 -24.53 8.39 -25.55
CA ALA A 170 -25.64 9.33 -25.35
C ALA A 170 -25.57 9.90 -23.92
N ASN A 171 -25.72 11.23 -23.79
CA ASN A 171 -25.76 11.89 -22.49
C ASN A 171 -26.94 11.35 -21.66
N THR A 172 -26.70 10.98 -20.40
CA THR A 172 -27.76 10.57 -19.47
C THR A 172 -28.19 11.73 -18.60
N VAL A 173 -29.47 11.74 -18.18
CA VAL A 173 -30.00 12.71 -17.20
C VAL A 173 -30.91 11.99 -16.21
N GLU A 174 -30.56 12.08 -14.93
CA GLU A 174 -31.32 11.56 -13.80
C GLU A 174 -31.84 12.69 -12.90
N PHE A 175 -32.99 12.46 -12.26
CA PHE A 175 -33.74 13.45 -11.48
C PHE A 175 -33.94 12.98 -10.05
N SER A 176 -33.27 13.63 -9.09
CA SER A 176 -33.32 13.30 -7.67
C SER A 176 -34.10 14.32 -6.85
N LEU A 177 -35.10 13.84 -6.11
CA LEU A 177 -35.86 14.59 -5.12
C LEU A 177 -35.40 14.22 -3.71
N ILE A 178 -34.73 15.16 -3.03
CA ILE A 178 -34.09 14.94 -1.72
C ILE A 178 -34.85 15.74 -0.66
N SER A 179 -35.03 15.17 0.53
CA SER A 179 -35.72 15.76 1.68
C SER A 179 -35.22 15.12 2.98
N ASN A 180 -35.54 15.69 4.15
CA ASN A 180 -35.13 15.14 5.46
C ASN A 180 -35.50 13.66 5.72
N ASN A 181 -36.44 13.09 4.97
CA ASN A 181 -36.96 11.72 5.18
C ASN A 181 -36.82 10.80 3.95
N GLU A 182 -36.55 11.35 2.77
CA GLU A 182 -36.69 10.66 1.49
C GLU A 182 -35.70 11.21 0.44
N TYR A 183 -34.96 10.29 -0.18
CA TYR A 183 -34.21 10.48 -1.42
C TYR A 183 -34.89 9.61 -2.49
N LYS A 184 -35.31 10.19 -3.62
CA LYS A 184 -35.92 9.48 -4.75
C LYS A 184 -35.29 9.94 -6.07
N CYS A 185 -34.56 9.05 -6.74
CA CYS A 185 -34.17 9.24 -8.14
C CYS A 185 -35.26 8.73 -9.10
N ARG A 186 -35.33 9.33 -10.28
CA ARG A 186 -36.17 8.96 -11.42
C ARG A 186 -35.41 9.23 -12.72
N HIS A 187 -35.59 8.38 -13.72
CA HIS A 187 -35.07 8.58 -15.08
C HIS A 187 -35.96 9.50 -15.94
N SER A 188 -37.03 10.05 -15.36
CA SER A 188 -37.94 10.98 -16.04
C SER A 188 -38.55 12.01 -15.09
N GLN A 189 -38.95 13.14 -15.67
CA GLN A 189 -39.65 14.24 -15.03
C GLN A 189 -41.03 14.45 -15.71
N PRO A 190 -42.01 15.06 -15.02
CA PRO A 190 -43.26 15.48 -15.65
C PRO A 190 -43.02 16.49 -16.79
N ASP A 191 -43.99 16.65 -17.69
CA ASP A 191 -43.87 17.58 -18.84
C ASP A 191 -43.65 19.03 -18.42
N CYS A 192 -44.19 19.43 -17.26
CA CYS A 192 -43.98 20.73 -16.61
C CYS A 192 -43.02 20.65 -15.40
N GLY A 193 -42.18 19.62 -15.33
CA GLY A 193 -41.16 19.44 -14.31
C GLY A 193 -41.68 19.27 -12.87
N TYR A 194 -40.78 19.48 -11.91
CA TYR A 194 -41.04 19.31 -10.48
C TYR A 194 -41.24 20.65 -9.76
N ALA A 195 -42.18 20.71 -8.81
CA ALA A 195 -42.40 21.90 -7.98
C ALA A 195 -41.19 22.19 -7.07
N LEU A 196 -40.77 23.46 -7.00
CA LEU A 196 -39.77 23.90 -6.03
C LEU A 196 -40.42 24.04 -4.65
N GLN A 197 -39.86 23.35 -3.66
CA GLN A 197 -40.37 23.30 -2.28
C GLN A 197 -39.25 23.61 -1.29
N SER A 198 -39.57 24.33 -0.20
CA SER A 198 -38.57 24.83 0.77
C SER A 198 -37.92 23.74 1.62
N ASP A 199 -38.56 22.57 1.71
CA ASP A 199 -38.14 21.40 2.48
C ASP A 199 -37.46 20.31 1.62
N ARG A 200 -37.28 20.58 0.31
CA ARG A 200 -36.70 19.62 -0.65
C ARG A 200 -35.62 20.25 -1.53
N TRP A 201 -34.71 19.41 -2.01
CA TRP A 201 -33.79 19.74 -3.10
C TRP A 201 -34.23 19.01 -4.36
N LEU A 202 -34.06 19.66 -5.50
CA LEU A 202 -34.13 19.06 -6.83
C LEU A 202 -32.71 19.00 -7.38
N GLU A 203 -32.17 17.80 -7.50
CA GLU A 203 -30.85 17.50 -8.06
C GLU A 203 -31.03 16.86 -9.45
N TYR A 204 -30.24 17.32 -10.42
CA TYR A 204 -30.11 16.73 -11.74
C TYR A 204 -28.71 16.16 -11.86
N THR A 205 -28.58 14.88 -12.22
CA THR A 205 -27.30 14.22 -12.45
C THR A 205 -27.15 13.93 -13.93
N ILE A 206 -26.07 14.41 -14.54
CA ILE A 206 -25.79 14.30 -15.98
C ILE A 206 -24.45 13.59 -16.16
N GLN A 207 -24.40 12.51 -16.93
CA GLN A 207 -23.11 11.93 -17.35
C GLN A 207 -22.88 12.17 -18.84
N THR A 208 -21.66 12.58 -19.18
CA THR A 208 -21.28 12.97 -20.55
C THR A 208 -19.81 12.72 -20.85
N MET A 209 -19.50 12.59 -22.14
CA MET A 209 -18.14 12.59 -22.69
C MET A 209 -17.64 13.98 -23.11
N GLU A 210 -18.54 14.97 -23.18
CA GLU A 210 -18.24 16.34 -23.62
C GLU A 210 -18.78 17.36 -22.58
N PRO A 211 -18.19 17.44 -21.37
CA PRO A 211 -18.69 18.27 -20.28
C PRO A 211 -18.76 19.76 -20.62
N ASP A 212 -18.01 20.23 -21.62
CA ASP A 212 -17.90 21.64 -21.99
C ASP A 212 -18.79 22.02 -23.19
N ASN A 213 -19.56 21.07 -23.76
CA ASN A 213 -20.34 21.20 -25.00
C ASN A 213 -21.85 20.88 -24.81
N LEU A 214 -22.45 21.26 -23.67
CA LEU A 214 -23.86 21.03 -23.37
C LEU A 214 -24.66 22.34 -23.28
N GLU A 215 -25.88 22.37 -23.83
CA GLU A 215 -26.88 23.40 -23.55
C GLU A 215 -27.94 22.86 -22.58
N LEU A 216 -28.11 23.58 -21.46
CA LEU A 216 -28.95 23.18 -20.34
C LEU A 216 -30.05 24.22 -20.11
N ILE A 217 -31.29 23.88 -20.48
CA ILE A 217 -32.43 24.81 -20.45
C ILE A 217 -33.33 24.49 -19.26
N PHE A 218 -33.38 25.40 -18.29
CA PHE A 218 -34.31 25.35 -17.17
C PHE A 218 -35.61 26.10 -17.53
N ASP A 219 -36.70 25.37 -17.78
CA ASP A 219 -38.03 25.94 -18.01
C ASP A 219 -38.83 26.09 -16.71
N PHE A 220 -39.42 27.27 -16.52
CA PHE A 220 -40.21 27.61 -15.34
C PHE A 220 -41.71 27.71 -15.67
N PHE A 221 -42.53 26.96 -14.93
CA PHE A 221 -43.99 26.93 -15.07
C PHE A 221 -44.66 27.50 -13.81
N GLU A 222 -45.68 28.35 -13.98
CA GLU A 222 -46.46 28.97 -12.90
C GLU A 222 -47.51 28.00 -12.38
N GLU A 223 -47.49 27.72 -11.08
CA GLU A 223 -48.46 26.86 -10.40
C GLU A 223 -49.44 27.75 -9.60
N ASP A 224 -50.67 27.86 -10.09
CA ASP A 224 -51.75 28.59 -9.41
C ASP A 224 -52.39 27.71 -8.32
N LEU A 225 -52.75 28.33 -7.21
CA LEU A 225 -53.40 27.71 -6.05
C LEU A 225 -54.88 28.13 -5.90
N SER A 226 -55.36 29.05 -6.74
CA SER A 226 -56.65 29.72 -6.54
C SER A 226 -57.84 29.02 -7.21
N GLU A 227 -57.60 28.14 -8.20
CA GLU A 227 -58.64 27.34 -8.85
C GLU A 227 -58.59 25.87 -8.43
N LYS A 228 -59.78 25.27 -8.26
CA LYS A 228 -59.87 23.83 -8.00
C LYS A 228 -59.54 23.08 -9.29
N VAL A 229 -58.48 22.27 -9.26
CA VAL A 229 -58.26 21.25 -10.28
C VAL A 229 -59.45 20.29 -10.28
N VAL A 230 -60.34 20.47 -11.25
CA VAL A 230 -61.35 19.48 -11.63
C VAL A 230 -60.61 18.38 -12.40
N GLN A 231 -61.10 17.14 -12.37
CA GLN A 231 -60.54 16.10 -13.24
C GLN A 231 -60.69 16.55 -14.71
N ASP A 232 -59.58 16.44 -15.44
CA ASP A 232 -59.44 16.60 -16.89
C ASP A 232 -59.26 18.03 -17.48
N ASP A 233 -58.53 18.95 -16.82
CA ASP A 233 -58.13 20.22 -17.47
C ASP A 233 -56.69 20.74 -17.23
N GLU A 234 -56.27 21.65 -18.13
CA GLU A 234 -54.94 22.10 -18.62
C GLU A 234 -53.66 22.18 -17.72
N HIS A 235 -52.51 22.06 -18.40
CA HIS A 235 -51.15 22.12 -17.85
C HIS A 235 -50.76 23.51 -17.28
N PRO A 236 -49.92 23.59 -16.23
CA PRO A 236 -49.46 24.87 -15.65
C PRO A 236 -48.68 25.72 -16.66
N GLY A 237 -48.93 27.03 -16.65
CA GLY A 237 -48.49 27.94 -17.72
C GLY A 237 -46.98 28.24 -17.72
N HIS A 238 -46.30 28.05 -18.85
CA HIS A 238 -44.89 28.42 -19.04
C HIS A 238 -44.65 29.93 -18.87
N VAL A 239 -43.68 30.30 -18.03
CA VAL A 239 -43.39 31.68 -17.62
C VAL A 239 -42.17 32.24 -18.35
N GLY A 240 -41.14 31.40 -18.51
CA GLY A 240 -39.84 31.75 -19.05
C GLY A 240 -38.80 30.66 -18.77
N SER A 241 -37.60 30.86 -19.30
CA SER A 241 -36.53 29.87 -19.32
C SER A 241 -35.20 30.50 -18.91
N ALA A 242 -34.27 29.72 -18.37
CA ALA A 242 -32.88 30.11 -18.15
C ALA A 242 -31.95 29.09 -18.81
N CYS A 243 -31.09 29.53 -19.71
CA CYS A 243 -30.08 28.69 -20.36
C CYS A 243 -28.76 28.74 -19.56
N LEU A 244 -28.09 27.59 -19.49
CA LEU A 244 -26.73 27.39 -19.02
C LEU A 244 -25.95 26.66 -20.12
N LEU A 245 -24.94 27.32 -20.68
CA LEU A 245 -23.93 26.66 -21.50
C LEU A 245 -22.87 26.06 -20.57
N SER A 246 -22.57 24.78 -20.71
CA SER A 246 -21.64 24.12 -19.77
C SER A 246 -20.20 24.62 -19.92
N SER A 247 -19.83 25.19 -21.07
CA SER A 247 -18.60 25.97 -21.28
C SER A 247 -18.41 27.09 -20.26
N THR A 248 -19.49 27.73 -19.77
CA THR A 248 -19.43 28.75 -18.71
C THR A 248 -18.90 28.17 -17.39
N ILE A 249 -19.09 26.86 -17.16
CA ILE A 249 -18.54 26.17 -15.99
C ILE A 249 -17.06 25.87 -16.22
N ALA A 250 -16.68 25.41 -17.41
CA ALA A 250 -15.30 25.16 -17.81
C ALA A 250 -14.43 26.43 -17.70
N GLU A 251 -14.90 27.55 -18.25
CA GLU A 251 -14.27 28.88 -18.17
C GLU A 251 -14.07 29.38 -16.74
N SER A 252 -14.90 28.94 -15.79
CA SER A 252 -14.77 29.32 -14.38
C SER A 252 -13.55 28.69 -13.68
N GLY A 253 -12.99 27.61 -14.25
CA GLY A 253 -11.87 26.86 -13.70
C GLY A 253 -12.17 26.12 -12.38
N LYS A 254 -13.43 26.04 -11.95
CA LYS A 254 -13.84 25.46 -10.65
C LYS A 254 -14.66 24.18 -10.85
N SER A 255 -14.34 23.14 -10.10
CA SER A 255 -15.15 21.92 -10.11
C SER A 255 -16.46 22.03 -9.32
N ALA A 256 -16.68 23.08 -8.53
CA ALA A 256 -17.91 23.28 -7.77
C ALA A 256 -18.20 24.76 -7.48
N GLY A 257 -19.48 25.11 -7.32
CA GLY A 257 -19.89 26.46 -6.94
C GLY A 257 -21.35 26.77 -7.24
N ILE A 258 -21.72 28.06 -7.19
CA ILE A 258 -23.10 28.52 -7.40
C ILE A 258 -23.15 29.49 -8.58
N LEU A 259 -23.86 29.11 -9.63
CA LEU A 259 -24.16 29.94 -10.80
C LEU A 259 -25.44 30.75 -10.55
N THR A 260 -25.55 31.91 -11.18
CA THR A 260 -26.77 32.73 -11.14
C THR A 260 -27.20 33.13 -12.55
N LEU A 261 -28.21 32.44 -13.06
CA LEU A 261 -28.72 32.59 -14.43
C LEU A 261 -29.89 33.57 -14.45
N ALA A 262 -30.03 34.33 -15.55
CA ALA A 262 -31.18 35.19 -15.76
C ALA A 262 -32.37 34.38 -16.31
N ILE A 263 -33.54 34.48 -15.68
CA ILE A 263 -34.75 33.84 -16.20
C ILE A 263 -35.38 34.81 -17.21
N MET A 264 -35.47 34.39 -18.47
CA MET A 264 -35.95 35.16 -19.59
C MET A 264 -37.41 34.81 -19.88
N GLY A 265 -38.30 35.80 -19.87
CA GLY A 265 -39.72 35.53 -20.18
C GLY A 265 -39.94 35.34 -21.68
N ARG A 266 -41.14 34.89 -22.06
CA ARG A 266 -41.57 34.66 -23.48
C ARG A 266 -41.21 35.76 -24.48
N ASN A 267 -41.05 37.02 -24.02
CA ASN A 267 -40.42 38.08 -24.80
C ASN A 267 -38.92 38.18 -24.41
N PRO A 268 -37.97 37.71 -25.25
CA PRO A 268 -36.56 37.52 -24.87
C PRO A 268 -35.78 38.80 -24.55
N ARG A 269 -36.40 39.98 -24.64
CA ARG A 269 -35.83 41.27 -24.21
C ARG A 269 -36.23 41.67 -22.77
N LYS A 270 -36.88 40.79 -21.98
CA LYS A 270 -37.33 41.12 -20.61
C LYS A 270 -37.16 39.98 -19.60
N THR A 271 -36.05 39.99 -18.87
CA THR A 271 -35.79 39.18 -17.66
C THR A 271 -36.96 39.25 -16.67
N ILE A 272 -37.36 38.11 -16.10
CA ILE A 272 -38.44 37.99 -15.09
C ILE A 272 -37.92 37.83 -13.66
N GLY A 273 -36.69 37.34 -13.53
CA GLY A 273 -36.05 36.97 -12.28
C GLY A 273 -34.68 36.36 -12.52
N LYS A 274 -34.12 35.70 -11.50
CA LYS A 274 -32.88 34.93 -11.57
C LYS A 274 -33.06 33.59 -10.88
N VAL A 275 -32.37 32.56 -11.37
CA VAL A 275 -32.24 31.27 -10.70
C VAL A 275 -30.79 31.08 -10.24
N ARG A 276 -30.62 30.53 -9.02
CA ARG A 276 -29.35 30.07 -8.47
C ARG A 276 -29.27 28.56 -8.65
N VAL A 277 -28.19 28.10 -9.29
CA VAL A 277 -27.91 26.68 -9.52
C VAL A 277 -26.60 26.37 -8.80
N ASP A 278 -26.67 25.54 -7.75
CA ASP A 278 -25.47 24.95 -7.15
C ASP A 278 -25.00 23.80 -8.05
N TYR A 279 -23.69 23.61 -8.21
CA TYR A 279 -23.13 22.60 -9.10
C TYR A 279 -21.87 21.93 -8.56
N ILE A 280 -21.65 20.70 -9.00
CA ILE A 280 -20.39 19.97 -8.86
C ILE A 280 -20.10 19.16 -10.13
N ILE A 281 -18.82 19.14 -10.52
CA ILE A 281 -18.26 18.36 -11.62
C ILE A 281 -17.35 17.28 -11.00
N ILE A 282 -17.61 16.02 -11.35
CA ILE A 282 -16.84 14.85 -10.91
C ILE A 282 -16.15 14.25 -12.13
N LYS A 283 -14.82 14.18 -12.09
CA LYS A 283 -13.99 13.59 -13.15
C LYS A 283 -13.33 12.29 -12.65
N PRO A 284 -12.87 11.38 -13.53
CA PRO A 284 -12.01 10.26 -13.16
C PRO A 284 -10.73 10.74 -12.45
N ILE A 285 -9.98 9.83 -11.81
CA ILE A 285 -8.69 10.20 -11.20
C ILE A 285 -7.67 10.49 -12.30
N GLN A 286 -7.15 11.72 -12.36
CA GLN A 286 -6.20 12.12 -13.41
C GLN A 286 -4.90 11.32 -13.30
N GLY A 287 -4.51 10.57 -14.33
CA GLY A 287 -3.26 9.80 -14.33
C GLY A 287 -3.22 8.61 -13.37
N TYR A 288 -4.38 8.04 -13.01
CA TYR A 288 -4.47 6.74 -12.35
C TYR A 288 -5.67 5.94 -12.88
N THR A 289 -5.40 4.78 -13.48
CA THR A 289 -6.45 3.87 -13.98
C THR A 289 -6.75 2.79 -12.94
N CYS A 290 -8.01 2.67 -12.52
CA CYS A 290 -8.44 1.57 -11.65
C CYS A 290 -8.51 0.25 -12.43
N ASP A 291 -8.00 -0.83 -11.84
CA ASP A 291 -8.06 -2.18 -12.42
C ASP A 291 -9.33 -2.95 -12.03
N MET A 292 -9.60 -4.08 -12.70
CA MET A 292 -10.71 -4.98 -12.39
C MET A 292 -10.31 -6.17 -11.49
N LYS A 293 -9.12 -6.16 -10.89
CA LYS A 293 -8.55 -7.35 -10.21
C LYS A 293 -9.34 -7.73 -8.96
N ALA A 294 -9.63 -6.76 -8.10
CA ALA A 294 -10.34 -6.97 -6.84
C ALA A 294 -11.14 -5.74 -6.41
N SER A 295 -12.37 -5.95 -5.95
CA SER A 295 -13.17 -4.96 -5.26
C SER A 295 -13.59 -5.44 -3.88
N TYR A 296 -13.62 -4.50 -2.94
CA TYR A 296 -14.21 -4.62 -1.62
C TYR A 296 -15.30 -3.55 -1.40
N ALA A 297 -15.69 -2.79 -2.44
CA ALA A 297 -16.55 -1.60 -2.33
C ALA A 297 -17.90 -1.89 -1.65
N LYS A 298 -18.46 -3.08 -1.92
CA LYS A 298 -19.70 -3.60 -1.32
C LYS A 298 -19.48 -4.81 -0.41
N TYR A 299 -18.23 -5.21 -0.18
CA TYR A 299 -17.93 -6.43 0.58
C TYR A 299 -17.96 -6.17 2.08
N TRP A 300 -18.89 -6.86 2.76
CA TRP A 300 -18.87 -7.01 4.20
C TRP A 300 -19.03 -8.48 4.59
N LYS A 301 -18.12 -8.99 5.43
CA LYS A 301 -18.25 -10.33 6.02
C LYS A 301 -19.10 -10.24 7.29
N PRO A 302 -20.22 -10.97 7.41
CA PRO A 302 -20.97 -11.06 8.66
C PRO A 302 -20.09 -11.57 9.81
N ARG A 303 -20.10 -10.86 10.94
CA ARG A 303 -19.28 -11.11 12.14
C ARG A 303 -19.84 -10.34 13.34
N THR A 304 -19.26 -10.55 14.52
CA THR A 304 -19.47 -9.69 15.70
C THR A 304 -19.00 -8.25 15.43
N THR A 305 -19.58 -7.29 16.14
CA THR A 305 -19.20 -5.87 16.10
C THR A 305 -17.68 -5.67 16.18
N LEU A 306 -17.13 -4.89 15.25
CA LEU A 306 -15.72 -4.52 15.24
C LEU A 306 -15.43 -3.38 16.22
N ASP A 307 -14.32 -3.50 16.96
CA ASP A 307 -13.74 -2.39 17.71
C ASP A 307 -12.81 -1.57 16.81
N VAL A 308 -12.96 -0.25 16.81
CA VAL A 308 -12.23 0.70 15.98
C VAL A 308 -11.68 1.82 16.86
N GLY A 309 -10.36 2.05 16.79
CA GLY A 309 -9.71 3.09 17.60
C GLY A 309 -9.88 4.47 16.99
N HIS A 310 -10.66 5.35 17.63
CA HIS A 310 -10.87 6.74 17.21
C HIS A 310 -9.56 7.53 17.29
N ARG A 311 -9.12 8.12 16.17
CA ARG A 311 -7.82 8.81 16.02
C ARG A 311 -6.63 7.98 16.55
N GLY A 312 -6.77 6.67 16.49
CA GLY A 312 -6.01 5.69 17.27
C GLY A 312 -6.53 5.51 18.71
N ALA A 313 -5.81 6.07 19.68
CA ALA A 313 -5.98 5.88 21.11
C ALA A 313 -7.06 6.78 21.75
N GLY A 314 -7.68 7.67 20.98
CA GLY A 314 -8.74 8.60 21.40
C GLY A 314 -8.31 10.05 21.54
N ASN A 315 -9.28 10.93 21.81
CA ASN A 315 -9.07 12.36 21.88
C ASN A 315 -8.18 12.76 23.08
N SER A 316 -7.23 13.65 22.82
CA SER A 316 -6.17 14.09 23.76
C SER A 316 -6.35 15.53 24.26
N THR A 317 -7.45 16.21 23.89
CA THR A 317 -7.62 17.67 24.03
C THR A 317 -8.92 18.12 24.70
N THR A 318 -10.03 17.40 24.55
CA THR A 318 -11.38 17.89 24.93
C THR A 318 -12.13 17.02 25.95
N THR A 319 -11.73 15.77 26.18
CA THR A 319 -12.48 14.85 27.05
C THR A 319 -12.09 14.96 28.53
N ALA A 320 -13.01 14.65 29.45
CA ALA A 320 -12.76 14.73 30.90
C ALA A 320 -11.71 13.72 31.43
N LYS A 321 -11.23 12.81 30.56
CA LYS A 321 -10.12 11.87 30.79
C LYS A 321 -9.31 11.75 29.50
N LEU A 322 -8.34 12.65 29.33
CA LEU A 322 -7.49 12.74 28.15
C LEU A 322 -6.79 11.40 27.83
N ALA A 323 -6.63 11.08 26.54
CA ALA A 323 -5.84 9.94 26.11
C ALA A 323 -4.35 10.10 26.49
N LYS A 324 -3.67 8.99 26.79
CA LYS A 324 -2.25 8.98 27.21
C LYS A 324 -1.25 9.25 26.08
N VAL A 325 -1.70 9.17 24.83
CA VAL A 325 -0.89 9.32 23.62
C VAL A 325 -1.63 10.26 22.69
N GLN A 326 -0.92 11.26 22.16
CA GLN A 326 -1.50 12.29 21.29
C GLN A 326 -2.23 11.67 20.09
N GLU A 327 -3.50 12.04 19.91
CA GLU A 327 -4.38 11.65 18.81
C GLU A 327 -3.76 11.87 17.41
N ASN A 328 -4.17 11.08 16.43
CA ASN A 328 -3.73 11.20 15.04
C ASN A 328 -2.20 11.10 14.82
N THR A 329 -1.47 10.50 15.77
CA THR A 329 -0.04 10.15 15.67
C THR A 329 0.18 8.66 15.38
N ILE A 330 1.34 8.30 14.81
CA ILE A 330 1.71 6.89 14.55
C ILE A 330 1.74 6.07 15.84
N ALA A 331 2.20 6.66 16.94
CA ALA A 331 2.18 6.05 18.27
C ALA A 331 0.75 5.74 18.75
N SER A 332 -0.18 6.69 18.57
CA SER A 332 -1.61 6.52 18.92
C SER A 332 -2.27 5.39 18.13
N LEU A 333 -2.04 5.37 16.80
CA LEU A 333 -2.57 4.32 15.91
C LEU A 333 -2.00 2.93 16.26
N ARG A 334 -0.69 2.83 16.52
CA ARG A 334 -0.05 1.58 16.95
C ARG A 334 -0.54 1.11 18.32
N ASN A 335 -0.80 2.03 19.25
CA ASN A 335 -1.32 1.71 20.57
C ASN A 335 -2.72 1.09 20.49
N ALA A 336 -3.66 1.70 19.76
CA ALA A 336 -4.98 1.09 19.57
C ALA A 336 -4.90 -0.29 18.90
N ALA A 337 -4.03 -0.42 17.89
CA ALA A 337 -3.78 -1.69 17.20
C ALA A 337 -3.09 -2.78 18.06
N SER A 338 -2.43 -2.43 19.17
CA SER A 338 -1.91 -3.43 20.13
C SER A 338 -2.96 -3.91 21.13
N HIS A 339 -4.04 -3.15 21.33
CA HIS A 339 -5.14 -3.45 22.26
C HIS A 339 -6.40 -4.01 21.54
N GLY A 340 -6.20 -4.68 20.40
CA GLY A 340 -7.25 -5.43 19.70
C GLY A 340 -8.07 -4.67 18.66
N ALA A 341 -7.81 -3.38 18.39
CA ALA A 341 -8.54 -2.62 17.39
C ALA A 341 -8.43 -3.28 15.99
N ALA A 342 -9.58 -3.57 15.38
CA ALA A 342 -9.66 -4.18 14.05
C ALA A 342 -9.34 -3.16 12.96
N TYR A 343 -9.88 -1.96 13.13
CA TYR A 343 -9.49 -0.77 12.39
C TYR A 343 -8.93 0.27 13.35
N VAL A 344 -8.06 1.15 12.83
CA VAL A 344 -7.85 2.47 13.41
C VAL A 344 -8.49 3.51 12.51
N GLU A 345 -9.19 4.45 13.12
CA GLU A 345 -9.79 5.59 12.46
C GLU A 345 -8.84 6.80 12.61
N PHE A 346 -8.80 7.66 11.59
CA PHE A 346 -8.14 8.96 11.63
C PHE A 346 -8.57 9.87 10.48
N ASP A 347 -8.49 11.18 10.72
CA ASP A 347 -8.79 12.24 9.77
C ASP A 347 -7.65 12.51 8.77
N VAL A 348 -7.99 12.83 7.51
CA VAL A 348 -7.07 13.24 6.46
C VAL A 348 -7.56 14.47 5.72
N HIS A 349 -6.64 15.41 5.50
CA HIS A 349 -6.77 16.54 4.58
C HIS A 349 -5.39 16.98 4.05
N LEU A 350 -5.33 18.07 3.28
CA LEU A 350 -4.09 18.53 2.62
C LEU A 350 -3.46 19.75 3.28
N SER A 351 -2.13 19.77 3.31
CA SER A 351 -1.32 20.99 3.49
C SER A 351 -1.35 21.87 2.22
N LYS A 352 -0.81 23.10 2.31
CA LYS A 352 -0.72 24.07 1.21
C LYS A 352 0.01 23.56 -0.04
N ASP A 353 1.05 22.77 0.19
CA ASP A 353 1.89 22.09 -0.79
C ASP A 353 1.33 20.70 -1.18
N HIS A 354 0.04 20.47 -0.94
CA HIS A 354 -0.71 19.30 -1.40
C HIS A 354 -0.24 17.95 -0.82
N VAL A 355 0.40 17.94 0.35
CA VAL A 355 0.75 16.71 1.06
C VAL A 355 -0.45 16.25 1.91
N PRO A 356 -0.94 15.01 1.77
CA PRO A 356 -1.94 14.46 2.67
C PRO A 356 -1.38 14.29 4.08
N ILE A 357 -1.96 14.99 5.04
CA ILE A 357 -1.61 14.90 6.46
C ILE A 357 -2.73 14.24 7.25
N VAL A 358 -2.37 13.61 8.37
CA VAL A 358 -3.30 13.03 9.33
C VAL A 358 -3.50 14.00 10.49
N TYR A 359 -4.65 14.68 10.52
CA TYR A 359 -5.00 15.72 11.51
C TYR A 359 -6.51 16.07 11.43
N HIS A 360 -7.13 16.36 12.57
CA HIS A 360 -8.59 16.52 12.68
C HIS A 360 -9.11 17.91 12.30
N ASP A 361 -8.52 18.96 12.88
CA ASP A 361 -9.05 20.32 12.75
C ASP A 361 -8.64 20.94 11.41
N LEU A 362 -9.49 21.79 10.83
CA LEU A 362 -9.14 22.52 9.60
C LEU A 362 -8.16 23.68 9.86
N THR A 363 -7.90 23.97 11.13
CA THR A 363 -7.10 25.08 11.65
C THR A 363 -6.14 24.60 12.75
N CYS A 364 -5.11 25.39 13.04
CA CYS A 364 -4.19 25.15 14.14
C CYS A 364 -3.78 26.46 14.82
N CYS A 365 -3.57 26.43 16.13
CA CYS A 365 -3.18 27.62 16.90
C CYS A 365 -1.66 27.80 16.95
N MET A 366 -1.19 28.99 16.56
CA MET A 366 0.21 29.42 16.66
C MET A 366 0.39 30.45 17.78
N ALA A 367 1.46 30.31 18.57
CA ALA A 367 1.86 31.31 19.57
C ALA A 367 2.93 32.25 19.00
N MET A 368 2.75 33.56 19.16
CA MET A 368 3.79 34.55 18.89
C MET A 368 4.92 34.43 19.94
N LYS A 369 6.18 34.63 19.52
CA LYS A 369 7.34 34.59 20.42
C LYS A 369 7.33 35.84 21.32
N LYS A 370 7.29 35.66 22.65
CA LYS A 370 7.27 36.74 23.65
C LYS A 370 8.34 37.81 23.39
N LYS A 371 7.98 39.09 23.57
CA LYS A 371 8.95 40.20 23.76
C LYS A 371 9.23 40.50 25.25
N LEU A 372 8.25 40.32 26.14
CA LEU A 372 8.38 40.44 27.59
C LEU A 372 7.56 39.35 28.29
N ASP A 373 7.87 39.03 29.55
CA ASP A 373 7.33 37.84 30.22
C ASP A 373 5.91 37.96 30.81
N THR A 374 5.35 39.18 30.87
CA THR A 374 4.16 39.52 31.68
C THR A 374 2.83 39.66 30.93
N GLU A 375 2.80 39.48 29.61
CA GLU A 375 1.55 39.52 28.83
C GLU A 375 1.03 38.10 28.52
N PRO A 376 -0.31 37.90 28.43
CA PRO A 376 -0.88 36.62 28.06
C PRO A 376 -0.44 36.20 26.64
N LEU A 377 -0.24 34.90 26.45
CA LEU A 377 0.10 34.34 25.13
C LEU A 377 -1.06 34.53 24.16
N GLU A 378 -0.94 35.50 23.25
CA GLU A 378 -1.82 35.60 22.08
C GLU A 378 -1.59 34.38 21.17
N LEU A 379 -2.64 33.58 21.04
CA LEU A 379 -2.74 32.46 20.10
C LEU A 379 -3.51 32.93 18.88
N PHE A 380 -2.89 32.80 17.70
CA PHE A 380 -3.53 33.09 16.42
C PHE A 380 -3.87 31.78 15.72
N GLU A 381 -5.12 31.66 15.28
CA GLU A 381 -5.61 30.50 14.54
C GLU A 381 -5.26 30.65 13.05
N ILE A 382 -4.63 29.63 12.46
CA ILE A 382 -4.25 29.60 11.05
C ILE A 382 -4.81 28.33 10.40
N ALA A 383 -5.43 28.49 9.23
CA ALA A 383 -5.96 27.37 8.45
C ALA A 383 -4.81 26.46 7.97
N VAL A 384 -4.94 25.15 8.16
CA VAL A 384 -3.92 24.15 7.79
C VAL A 384 -3.58 24.23 6.30
N LYS A 385 -4.57 24.54 5.45
CA LYS A 385 -4.41 24.75 4.00
C LYS A 385 -3.46 25.90 3.63
N GLU A 386 -3.12 26.78 4.56
CA GLU A 386 -2.18 27.90 4.35
C GLU A 386 -0.75 27.59 4.78
N LEU A 387 -0.51 26.42 5.37
CA LEU A 387 0.79 25.97 5.85
C LEU A 387 1.31 24.83 4.99
N THR A 388 2.59 24.88 4.60
CA THR A 388 3.26 23.76 3.93
C THR A 388 3.50 22.60 4.90
N PHE A 389 3.76 21.40 4.38
CA PHE A 389 4.04 20.23 5.20
C PHE A 389 5.22 20.47 6.14
N ASP A 390 6.31 21.05 5.62
CA ASP A 390 7.48 21.41 6.42
C ASP A 390 7.16 22.44 7.52
N GLN A 391 6.30 23.43 7.24
CA GLN A 391 5.84 24.38 8.26
C GLN A 391 5.04 23.68 9.38
N LEU A 392 4.16 22.74 9.03
CA LEU A 392 3.43 21.91 10.00
C LEU A 392 4.39 21.02 10.83
N GLN A 393 5.43 20.45 10.21
CA GLN A 393 6.46 19.70 10.94
C GLN A 393 7.26 20.60 11.90
N LEU A 394 7.45 21.90 11.58
CA LEU A 394 8.10 22.87 12.48
C LEU A 394 7.20 23.28 13.66
N LEU A 395 5.87 23.36 13.48
CA LEU A 395 4.94 23.69 14.57
C LEU A 395 5.02 22.71 15.74
N LYS A 396 5.33 21.43 15.48
CA LYS A 396 5.62 20.43 16.51
C LYS A 396 6.64 20.93 17.54
N LEU A 397 7.78 21.48 17.09
CA LEU A 397 8.87 21.91 17.97
C LEU A 397 8.42 23.04 18.91
N ALA A 398 7.59 23.97 18.39
CA ALA A 398 7.05 25.06 19.19
C ALA A 398 5.94 24.60 20.14
N HIS A 399 5.01 23.77 19.68
CA HIS A 399 3.86 23.32 20.47
C HIS A 399 4.27 22.39 21.62
N VAL A 400 5.19 21.44 21.39
CA VAL A 400 5.77 20.59 22.45
C VAL A 400 6.49 21.44 23.50
N THR A 401 7.21 22.49 23.08
CA THR A 401 7.85 23.43 24.01
C THR A 401 6.83 24.23 24.82
N ALA A 402 5.71 24.65 24.21
CA ALA A 402 4.66 25.40 24.90
C ALA A 402 3.84 24.54 25.88
N LEU A 403 3.58 23.27 25.55
CA LEU A 403 2.92 22.31 26.45
C LEU A 403 3.79 21.98 27.67
N LYS A 404 5.11 21.76 27.48
CA LYS A 404 6.08 21.55 28.57
C LYS A 404 6.16 22.73 29.57
N VAL A 405 5.58 23.90 29.26
CA VAL A 405 5.51 25.07 30.16
C VAL A 405 4.21 25.12 30.99
N LYS A 406 3.18 24.33 30.65
CA LYS A 406 1.91 24.29 31.41
C LYS A 406 1.81 23.12 32.41
N ASP A 407 2.47 21.99 32.16
CA ASP A 407 2.42 20.82 33.05
C ASP A 407 3.58 20.75 34.06
N HIS A 408 3.45 21.50 35.16
CA HIS A 408 4.14 21.13 36.40
C HIS A 408 3.39 19.98 37.10
N ASN A 409 3.61 18.73 36.63
CA ASN A 409 3.67 17.47 37.43
C ASN A 409 3.37 16.19 36.61
N ALA A 410 4.26 15.79 35.69
CA ALA A 410 4.31 14.41 35.20
C ALA A 410 5.73 14.01 34.75
N SER A 411 6.47 13.28 35.59
CA SER A 411 7.80 12.75 35.22
C SER A 411 7.69 11.40 34.52
N PHE A 412 7.73 11.40 33.19
CA PHE A 412 7.96 10.19 32.39
C PHE A 412 9.41 10.13 31.91
N LYS A 413 10.00 8.94 31.97
CA LYS A 413 11.37 8.70 31.51
C LYS A 413 11.36 8.64 29.97
N GLU A 414 12.16 9.49 29.34
CA GLU A 414 12.29 9.53 27.87
C GLU A 414 13.14 8.33 27.40
N GLU A 415 12.58 7.50 26.50
CA GLU A 415 13.35 6.53 25.71
C GLU A 415 13.70 7.18 24.36
N GLU A 416 14.99 7.23 24.01
CA GLU A 416 15.57 8.04 22.92
C GLU A 416 15.10 7.70 21.48
N ASN A 417 14.15 6.77 21.30
CA ASN A 417 13.57 6.42 19.99
C ASN A 417 12.17 7.03 19.74
N SER A 418 11.55 7.71 20.73
CA SER A 418 10.11 8.02 20.68
C SER A 418 9.70 9.27 19.88
N GLU A 419 10.59 10.23 19.64
CA GLU A 419 10.21 11.57 19.12
C GLU A 419 9.53 11.55 17.74
N TYR A 420 9.82 10.57 16.89
CA TYR A 420 9.34 10.52 15.51
C TYR A 420 7.93 9.92 15.36
N GLU A 421 7.47 9.11 16.31
CA GLU A 421 6.17 8.42 16.22
C GLU A 421 5.05 9.16 16.95
N THR A 422 5.41 9.99 17.94
CA THR A 422 4.52 10.93 18.65
C THR A 422 4.39 12.27 17.93
N GLN A 423 4.90 12.37 16.69
CA GLN A 423 4.84 13.57 15.85
C GLN A 423 3.39 13.83 15.38
N PRO A 424 2.80 15.01 15.66
CA PRO A 424 1.55 15.44 15.03
C PRO A 424 1.77 15.74 13.55
N PHE A 425 0.68 15.80 12.79
CA PHE A 425 0.69 15.98 11.33
C PHE A 425 1.57 14.97 10.56
N PRO A 426 1.57 13.65 10.88
CA PRO A 426 2.27 12.69 10.03
C PRO A 426 1.59 12.63 8.66
N SER A 427 2.35 12.47 7.58
CA SER A 427 1.76 12.29 6.26
C SER A 427 1.03 10.95 6.16
N LEU A 428 -0.04 10.89 5.36
CA LEU A 428 -0.83 9.67 5.16
C LEU A 428 0.04 8.51 4.65
N GLN A 429 0.94 8.81 3.71
CA GLN A 429 1.96 7.88 3.23
C GLN A 429 2.72 7.23 4.39
N ARG A 430 3.26 8.06 5.29
CA ARG A 430 4.05 7.60 6.43
C ARG A 430 3.21 6.76 7.40
N VAL A 431 1.92 7.04 7.55
CA VAL A 431 1.00 6.23 8.36
C VAL A 431 0.73 4.86 7.70
N LEU A 432 0.51 4.83 6.38
CA LEU A 432 0.36 3.59 5.59
C LEU A 432 1.61 2.70 5.71
N ASP A 433 2.81 3.30 5.66
CA ASP A 433 4.10 2.60 5.78
C ASP A 433 4.42 2.14 7.21
N SER A 434 3.98 2.89 8.23
CA SER A 434 4.44 2.71 9.63
C SER A 434 3.55 1.83 10.50
N VAL A 435 2.25 1.69 10.20
CA VAL A 435 1.35 0.78 10.95
C VAL A 435 1.36 -0.61 10.30
N SER A 436 1.21 -1.69 11.06
CA SER A 436 1.15 -3.06 10.49
C SER A 436 -0.01 -3.22 9.50
N GLU A 437 0.25 -3.83 8.34
CA GLU A 437 -0.72 -4.05 7.23
C GLU A 437 -1.95 -4.88 7.65
N ASP A 438 -1.85 -5.69 8.71
CA ASP A 438 -2.96 -6.48 9.27
C ASP A 438 -4.08 -5.61 9.89
N VAL A 439 -3.75 -4.37 10.26
CA VAL A 439 -4.65 -3.39 10.88
C VAL A 439 -5.38 -2.63 9.79
N GLY A 440 -6.70 -2.66 9.80
CA GLY A 440 -7.49 -1.89 8.85
C GLY A 440 -7.42 -0.38 9.14
N PHE A 441 -7.61 0.46 8.13
CA PHE A 441 -7.79 1.91 8.31
C PHE A 441 -9.22 2.33 7.95
N ASN A 442 -9.84 3.13 8.82
CA ASN A 442 -10.97 3.97 8.46
C ASN A 442 -10.44 5.38 8.26
N ILE A 443 -10.40 5.85 7.02
CA ILE A 443 -9.83 7.15 6.66
C ILE A 443 -10.98 8.14 6.54
N GLU A 444 -11.15 9.03 7.52
CA GLU A 444 -12.09 10.15 7.39
C GLU A 444 -11.46 11.21 6.48
N ILE A 445 -12.07 11.44 5.31
CA ILE A 445 -11.67 12.52 4.41
C ILE A 445 -12.35 13.80 4.90
N LYS A 446 -11.56 14.69 5.51
CA LYS A 446 -12.06 15.93 6.12
C LYS A 446 -12.33 16.97 5.04
N TRP A 447 -13.53 17.54 5.06
CA TRP A 447 -13.95 18.58 4.13
C TRP A 447 -14.87 19.59 4.83
N ILE A 448 -14.78 20.87 4.44
CA ILE A 448 -15.61 21.94 4.99
C ILE A 448 -17.10 21.66 4.79
N CYS A 449 -17.87 21.64 5.87
CA CYS A 449 -19.33 21.63 5.82
C CYS A 449 -19.88 23.01 6.21
N GLN A 450 -21.09 23.30 5.73
CA GLN A 450 -21.84 24.49 6.13
C GLN A 450 -22.92 24.08 7.14
N GLN A 451 -23.09 24.87 8.19
CA GLN A 451 -24.13 24.74 9.20
C GLN A 451 -25.40 25.46 8.72
N LYS A 452 -26.56 25.11 9.28
CA LYS A 452 -27.88 25.64 8.89
C LYS A 452 -28.00 27.18 9.04
N ASP A 453 -27.21 27.78 9.93
CA ASP A 453 -27.15 29.23 10.15
C ASP A 453 -26.26 29.97 9.14
N GLY A 454 -25.61 29.25 8.23
CA GLY A 454 -24.73 29.79 7.18
C GLY A 454 -23.24 29.72 7.51
N GLN A 455 -22.85 29.38 8.74
CA GLN A 455 -21.44 29.29 9.13
C GLN A 455 -20.74 28.09 8.49
N TRP A 456 -19.44 28.23 8.21
CA TRP A 456 -18.59 27.18 7.65
C TRP A 456 -17.58 26.69 8.68
N ASP A 457 -17.25 25.40 8.64
CA ASP A 457 -16.25 24.80 9.54
C ASP A 457 -14.90 25.52 9.44
N GLY A 458 -14.27 25.78 10.60
CA GLY A 458 -13.04 26.56 10.70
C GLY A 458 -13.15 28.02 10.21
N ASN A 459 -14.38 28.55 10.05
CA ASN A 459 -14.68 29.82 9.38
C ASN A 459 -14.17 29.90 7.92
N LEU A 460 -13.98 28.75 7.26
CA LEU A 460 -13.42 28.66 5.91
C LEU A 460 -14.50 28.72 4.83
N SER A 461 -14.69 29.90 4.23
CA SER A 461 -15.61 30.09 3.09
C SER A 461 -15.07 29.58 1.75
N THR A 462 -13.78 29.22 1.68
CA THR A 462 -13.13 28.60 0.51
C THR A 462 -12.12 27.53 0.95
N TYR A 463 -11.98 26.49 0.12
CA TYR A 463 -11.05 25.39 0.34
C TYR A 463 -10.36 25.00 -0.98
N PHE A 464 -9.79 23.80 -1.08
CA PHE A 464 -9.19 23.29 -2.31
C PHE A 464 -10.23 23.01 -3.41
N ASP A 465 -9.79 22.69 -4.63
CA ASP A 465 -10.65 22.04 -5.62
C ASP A 465 -10.89 20.57 -5.22
N MET A 466 -12.16 20.12 -5.27
CA MET A 466 -12.55 18.78 -4.82
C MET A 466 -11.94 17.64 -5.65
N ASN A 467 -11.77 17.82 -6.97
CA ASN A 467 -11.17 16.78 -7.81
C ASN A 467 -9.69 16.65 -7.49
N LEU A 468 -8.95 17.76 -7.47
CA LEU A 468 -7.52 17.76 -7.13
C LEU A 468 -7.28 17.16 -5.74
N PHE A 469 -8.04 17.63 -4.74
CA PHE A 469 -7.93 17.18 -3.35
C PHE A 469 -8.14 15.66 -3.20
N LEU A 470 -9.20 15.12 -3.80
CA LEU A 470 -9.49 13.70 -3.75
C LEU A 470 -8.51 12.86 -4.56
N ASP A 471 -8.09 13.32 -5.74
CA ASP A 471 -7.16 12.58 -6.58
C ASP A 471 -5.83 12.33 -5.86
N ILE A 472 -5.31 13.33 -5.13
CA ILE A 472 -4.08 13.19 -4.33
C ILE A 472 -4.26 12.15 -3.21
N ILE A 473 -5.34 12.25 -2.42
CA ILE A 473 -5.61 11.34 -1.30
C ILE A 473 -5.85 9.91 -1.80
N LEU A 474 -6.69 9.74 -2.83
CA LEU A 474 -7.03 8.45 -3.39
C LEU A 474 -5.82 7.77 -4.03
N LYS A 475 -4.99 8.47 -4.83
CA LYS A 475 -3.72 7.92 -5.35
C LYS A 475 -2.81 7.45 -4.22
N THR A 476 -2.62 8.28 -3.20
CA THR A 476 -1.77 7.97 -2.04
C THR A 476 -2.20 6.64 -1.40
N VAL A 477 -3.50 6.43 -1.20
CA VAL A 477 -4.02 5.18 -0.62
C VAL A 477 -3.99 4.02 -1.61
N LEU A 478 -4.42 4.21 -2.85
CA LEU A 478 -4.53 3.16 -3.87
C LEU A 478 -3.17 2.56 -4.22
N MET A 479 -2.11 3.39 -4.26
CA MET A 479 -0.74 2.97 -4.57
C MET A 479 -0.02 2.34 -3.36
N ASN A 480 -0.29 2.80 -2.12
CA ASN A 480 0.55 2.47 -0.96
C ASN A 480 -0.13 1.63 0.13
N ALA A 481 -1.44 1.39 0.07
CA ALA A 481 -2.13 0.55 1.07
C ALA A 481 -1.87 -0.97 0.93
N GLY A 482 -1.29 -1.44 -0.18
CA GLY A 482 -0.98 -2.86 -0.39
C GLY A 482 -2.22 -3.78 -0.28
N ARG A 483 -2.17 -4.71 0.68
CA ARG A 483 -3.25 -5.65 1.07
C ARG A 483 -4.04 -5.18 2.30
N ARG A 484 -3.76 -3.98 2.84
CA ARG A 484 -4.47 -3.42 3.99
C ARG A 484 -5.96 -3.28 3.70
N ARG A 485 -6.79 -3.54 4.71
CA ARG A 485 -8.24 -3.28 4.66
C ARG A 485 -8.46 -1.77 4.84
N ILE A 486 -8.93 -1.09 3.80
CA ILE A 486 -9.31 0.34 3.87
C ILE A 486 -10.83 0.46 3.89
N VAL A 487 -11.31 1.45 4.62
CA VAL A 487 -12.66 2.04 4.51
C VAL A 487 -12.44 3.55 4.42
N PHE A 488 -13.11 4.22 3.49
CA PHE A 488 -13.20 5.69 3.49
C PHE A 488 -14.46 6.14 4.22
N SER A 489 -14.41 7.30 4.88
CA SER A 489 -15.60 7.96 5.38
C SER A 489 -15.52 9.48 5.23
N SER A 490 -16.67 10.17 5.22
CA SER A 490 -16.73 11.64 5.30
C SER A 490 -18.12 12.08 5.75
N PHE A 491 -18.21 13.22 6.44
CA PHE A 491 -19.48 13.92 6.72
C PHE A 491 -20.04 14.61 5.48
N ASN A 492 -19.19 14.90 4.50
CA ASN A 492 -19.61 15.54 3.27
C ASN A 492 -20.15 14.49 2.27
N ALA A 493 -21.40 14.67 1.87
CA ALA A 493 -22.08 13.76 0.95
C ALA A 493 -21.44 13.74 -0.45
N ASP A 494 -20.98 14.89 -0.95
CA ASP A 494 -20.32 14.98 -2.26
C ASP A 494 -18.97 14.28 -2.25
N ILE A 495 -18.20 14.38 -1.17
CA ILE A 495 -16.97 13.58 -0.99
C ILE A 495 -17.27 12.09 -1.06
N CYS A 496 -18.33 11.60 -0.40
CA CYS A 496 -18.69 10.18 -0.45
C CYS A 496 -19.08 9.71 -1.86
N THR A 497 -19.91 10.49 -2.55
CA THR A 497 -20.28 10.30 -3.96
C THR A 497 -19.05 10.28 -4.87
N MET A 498 -18.19 11.30 -4.78
CA MET A 498 -16.97 11.39 -5.60
C MET A 498 -16.01 10.22 -5.36
N VAL A 499 -15.83 9.77 -4.10
CA VAL A 499 -14.98 8.60 -3.80
C VAL A 499 -15.59 7.30 -4.32
N ARG A 500 -16.92 7.15 -4.36
CA ARG A 500 -17.55 5.98 -5.00
C ARG A 500 -17.44 6.01 -6.52
N HIS A 501 -17.39 7.19 -7.13
CA HIS A 501 -17.27 7.35 -8.59
C HIS A 501 -15.83 7.38 -9.10
N LYS A 502 -14.86 7.80 -8.30
CA LYS A 502 -13.44 7.88 -8.68
C LYS A 502 -12.67 6.55 -8.56
N GLN A 503 -13.14 5.61 -7.72
CA GLN A 503 -12.48 4.32 -7.54
C GLN A 503 -13.47 3.18 -7.26
N ASN A 504 -13.02 1.95 -7.50
CA ASN A 504 -13.85 0.74 -7.46
C ASN A 504 -13.40 -0.30 -6.42
N LYS A 505 -12.35 -0.02 -5.64
CA LYS A 505 -11.62 -1.00 -4.83
C LYS A 505 -12.03 -1.01 -3.36
N TYR A 506 -12.19 0.15 -2.74
CA TYR A 506 -12.42 0.29 -1.31
C TYR A 506 -13.82 0.81 -0.99
N PRO A 507 -14.45 0.33 0.10
CA PRO A 507 -15.76 0.76 0.54
C PRO A 507 -15.77 2.18 1.12
N VAL A 508 -16.97 2.78 1.11
CA VAL A 508 -17.25 4.12 1.66
C VAL A 508 -18.36 4.01 2.72
N LEU A 509 -18.18 4.67 3.87
CA LEU A 509 -19.19 4.87 4.90
C LEU A 509 -19.53 6.36 5.03
N PHE A 510 -20.80 6.73 4.87
CA PHE A 510 -21.22 8.11 5.06
C PHE A 510 -21.37 8.45 6.55
N LEU A 511 -20.64 9.45 7.04
CA LEU A 511 -20.75 9.93 8.42
C LEU A 511 -21.98 10.83 8.59
N THR A 512 -22.71 10.64 9.67
CA THR A 512 -23.78 11.55 10.09
C THR A 512 -23.84 11.68 11.61
N GLN A 513 -24.09 12.91 12.05
CA GLN A 513 -24.42 13.24 13.44
C GLN A 513 -25.89 12.94 13.80
N GLY A 514 -26.75 12.70 12.80
CA GLY A 514 -28.19 12.62 12.97
C GLY A 514 -28.77 13.88 13.62
N GLU A 515 -29.88 13.72 14.33
CA GLU A 515 -30.44 14.80 15.16
C GLU A 515 -29.67 14.88 16.49
N SER A 516 -28.71 15.78 16.63
CA SER A 516 -27.94 15.95 17.86
C SER A 516 -28.36 17.19 18.64
N LYS A 517 -28.19 17.16 19.98
CA LYS A 517 -28.21 18.35 20.84
C LYS A 517 -26.83 18.99 21.04
N LEU A 518 -25.77 18.25 20.70
CA LEU A 518 -24.37 18.65 20.87
C LEU A 518 -23.85 19.39 19.63
N TYR A 519 -24.26 18.94 18.45
CA TYR A 519 -23.78 19.45 17.17
C TYR A 519 -24.85 20.27 16.42
N PRO A 520 -24.49 21.41 15.80
CA PRO A 520 -25.40 22.22 15.01
C PRO A 520 -25.89 21.47 13.76
N GLU A 521 -27.15 21.67 13.36
CA GLU A 521 -27.70 21.01 12.16
C GLU A 521 -26.93 21.44 10.89
N LEU A 522 -26.51 20.48 10.08
CA LEU A 522 -25.81 20.74 8.82
C LEU A 522 -26.76 21.27 7.74
N MET A 523 -26.24 22.11 6.84
CA MET A 523 -27.01 22.72 5.76
C MET A 523 -27.45 21.68 4.71
N ASP A 524 -26.66 20.63 4.49
CA ASP A 524 -26.96 19.58 3.50
C ASP A 524 -28.05 18.61 3.97
N LEU A 525 -29.19 18.58 3.26
CA LEU A 525 -30.33 17.70 3.60
C LEU A 525 -29.94 16.22 3.66
N ARG A 526 -28.94 15.77 2.90
CA ARG A 526 -28.51 14.36 2.87
C ARG A 526 -27.90 13.90 4.20
N SER A 527 -27.36 14.83 4.98
CA SER A 527 -26.64 14.58 6.24
C SER A 527 -27.47 14.78 7.52
N ARG A 528 -28.58 15.55 7.45
CA ARG A 528 -29.31 16.07 8.63
C ARG A 528 -29.92 15.03 9.56
N THR A 529 -30.40 13.91 9.04
CA THR A 529 -31.05 12.86 9.85
C THR A 529 -30.51 11.49 9.49
N THR A 530 -30.46 10.58 10.46
CA THR A 530 -30.07 9.18 10.21
C THR A 530 -30.97 8.50 9.15
N PRO A 531 -32.32 8.69 9.14
CA PRO A 531 -33.20 8.22 8.07
C PRO A 531 -32.82 8.62 6.63
N ILE A 532 -32.42 9.87 6.39
CA ILE A 532 -32.00 10.32 5.05
C ILE A 532 -30.58 9.86 4.73
N ALA A 533 -29.65 9.91 5.68
CA ALA A 533 -28.29 9.39 5.51
C ALA A 533 -28.27 7.91 5.07
N ILE A 534 -29.10 7.07 5.70
CA ILE A 534 -29.32 5.66 5.32
C ILE A 534 -29.87 5.54 3.88
N THR A 535 -30.70 6.47 3.44
CA THR A 535 -31.35 6.39 2.11
C THR A 535 -30.44 6.93 1.01
N PHE A 536 -29.67 7.98 1.31
CA PHE A 536 -28.57 8.49 0.48
C PHE A 536 -27.49 7.43 0.28
N ALA A 537 -26.98 6.81 1.35
CA ALA A 537 -25.95 5.77 1.26
C ALA A 537 -26.40 4.53 0.48
N GLN A 538 -27.70 4.20 0.52
CA GLN A 538 -28.27 3.16 -0.32
C GLN A 538 -28.31 3.57 -1.80
N PHE A 539 -28.70 4.82 -2.09
CA PHE A 539 -28.82 5.32 -3.46
C PHE A 539 -27.47 5.51 -4.16
N GLU A 540 -26.52 6.20 -3.53
CA GLU A 540 -25.15 6.35 -4.03
C GLU A 540 -24.32 5.06 -3.96
N ASN A 541 -24.96 3.93 -3.65
CA ASN A 541 -24.35 2.60 -3.63
C ASN A 541 -23.09 2.50 -2.73
N LEU A 542 -23.11 3.17 -1.57
CA LEU A 542 -22.05 3.10 -0.57
C LEU A 542 -22.11 1.77 0.21
N LEU A 543 -21.10 1.46 1.02
CA LEU A 543 -21.14 0.27 1.88
C LEU A 543 -22.13 0.45 3.05
N GLY A 544 -22.26 1.68 3.56
CA GLY A 544 -23.01 1.92 4.78
C GLY A 544 -22.93 3.34 5.32
N VAL A 545 -23.31 3.47 6.59
CA VAL A 545 -23.33 4.73 7.35
C VAL A 545 -22.55 4.60 8.65
N ASN A 546 -22.04 5.72 9.16
CA ASN A 546 -21.37 5.83 10.45
C ASN A 546 -22.08 6.90 11.29
N VAL A 547 -22.85 6.47 12.30
CA VAL A 547 -23.88 7.30 12.95
C VAL A 547 -23.51 7.64 14.38
N HIS A 548 -23.70 8.90 14.78
CA HIS A 548 -23.42 9.34 16.14
C HIS A 548 -24.21 8.53 17.18
N SER A 549 -23.52 8.15 18.26
CA SER A 549 -24.01 7.23 19.28
C SER A 549 -25.20 7.79 20.07
N GLU A 550 -25.28 9.11 20.29
CA GLU A 550 -26.46 9.79 20.86
C GLU A 550 -27.76 9.39 20.13
N ASP A 551 -27.78 9.49 18.79
CA ASP A 551 -28.98 9.25 18.00
C ASP A 551 -29.30 7.75 17.91
N LEU A 552 -28.30 6.86 17.84
CA LEU A 552 -28.55 5.42 17.85
C LEU A 552 -29.03 4.89 19.21
N LEU A 553 -28.53 5.42 20.32
CA LEU A 553 -28.98 5.06 21.67
C LEU A 553 -30.42 5.52 21.91
N ARG A 554 -30.79 6.70 21.38
CA ARG A 554 -32.16 7.24 21.41
C ARG A 554 -33.11 6.55 20.44
N ASN A 555 -32.63 6.17 19.25
CA ASN A 555 -33.42 5.60 18.16
C ASN A 555 -32.85 4.24 17.65
N PRO A 556 -32.88 3.15 18.44
CA PRO A 556 -32.31 1.85 18.05
C PRO A 556 -32.92 1.21 16.79
N SER A 557 -34.11 1.65 16.38
CA SER A 557 -34.77 1.20 15.15
C SER A 557 -33.99 1.57 13.88
N TYR A 558 -33.16 2.62 13.92
CA TYR A 558 -32.34 3.03 12.78
C TYR A 558 -31.28 1.99 12.40
N ILE A 559 -30.75 1.24 13.38
CA ILE A 559 -29.82 0.13 13.14
C ILE A 559 -30.51 -0.95 12.29
N LYS A 560 -31.71 -1.37 12.68
CA LYS A 560 -32.52 -2.33 11.93
C LYS A 560 -32.90 -1.81 10.53
N ARG A 561 -33.21 -0.51 10.40
CA ARG A 561 -33.51 0.15 9.12
C ARG A 561 -32.31 0.12 8.17
N ALA A 562 -31.10 0.41 8.64
CA ALA A 562 -29.88 0.32 7.83
C ALA A 562 -29.63 -1.12 7.35
N ILE A 563 -29.67 -2.08 8.27
CA ILE A 563 -29.47 -3.51 7.97
C ILE A 563 -30.50 -4.01 6.94
N SER A 564 -31.79 -3.65 7.09
CA SER A 564 -32.85 -4.02 6.14
C SER A 564 -32.66 -3.47 4.73
N LYS A 565 -31.83 -2.44 4.55
CA LYS A 565 -31.45 -1.84 3.27
C LYS A 565 -30.13 -2.39 2.72
N GLY A 566 -29.58 -3.44 3.33
CA GLY A 566 -28.30 -4.06 2.93
C GLY A 566 -27.07 -3.22 3.31
N LEU A 567 -27.20 -2.26 4.22
CA LEU A 567 -26.12 -1.36 4.62
C LEU A 567 -25.41 -1.82 5.89
N VAL A 568 -24.09 -1.62 5.90
CA VAL A 568 -23.28 -1.66 7.11
C VAL A 568 -23.59 -0.42 7.97
N ILE A 569 -23.51 -0.55 9.29
CA ILE A 569 -23.71 0.57 10.20
C ILE A 569 -22.67 0.54 11.32
N PHE A 570 -21.88 1.60 11.38
CA PHE A 570 -20.93 1.87 12.46
C PHE A 570 -21.52 2.94 13.39
N SER A 571 -20.98 3.04 14.61
CA SER A 571 -21.30 4.12 15.53
C SER A 571 -20.05 4.74 16.14
N TRP A 572 -20.09 6.05 16.34
CA TRP A 572 -18.99 6.89 16.83
C TRP A 572 -19.51 7.91 17.86
N GLY A 573 -18.61 8.62 18.55
CA GLY A 573 -18.93 9.70 19.48
C GLY A 573 -18.81 9.33 20.96
N ASP A 574 -18.92 10.33 21.82
CA ASP A 574 -18.52 10.21 23.23
C ASP A 574 -19.35 9.20 24.04
N ASP A 575 -20.62 8.96 23.70
CA ASP A 575 -21.43 7.94 24.39
C ASP A 575 -20.86 6.53 24.20
N ALA A 576 -20.11 6.28 23.11
CA ALA A 576 -19.41 5.01 22.88
C ALA A 576 -18.16 4.85 23.76
N ASN A 577 -17.72 5.89 24.49
CA ASN A 577 -16.65 5.78 25.48
C ASN A 577 -17.14 5.11 26.80
N ASP A 578 -18.45 5.01 27.02
CA ASP A 578 -19.04 4.28 28.15
C ASP A 578 -19.20 2.76 27.86
N PRO A 579 -18.74 1.85 28.74
CA PRO A 579 -18.82 0.40 28.52
C PRO A 579 -20.25 -0.16 28.40
N ASP A 580 -21.21 0.37 29.17
CA ASP A 580 -22.60 -0.10 29.15
C ASP A 580 -23.31 0.35 27.88
N ASN A 581 -23.01 1.55 27.39
CA ASN A 581 -23.48 2.01 26.08
C ASN A 581 -22.88 1.19 24.93
N ARG A 582 -21.57 0.87 24.96
CA ARG A 582 -20.97 -0.07 23.99
C ARG A 582 -21.67 -1.43 24.02
N LYS A 583 -22.02 -1.94 25.20
CA LYS A 583 -22.77 -3.19 25.34
C LYS A 583 -24.15 -3.11 24.65
N LYS A 584 -24.95 -2.09 24.96
CA LYS A 584 -26.27 -1.86 24.31
C LYS A 584 -26.16 -1.76 22.79
N LEU A 585 -25.18 -1.02 22.26
CA LEU A 585 -24.99 -0.86 20.81
C LEU A 585 -24.63 -2.19 20.13
N ARG A 586 -23.82 -3.05 20.77
CA ARG A 586 -23.57 -4.43 20.28
C ARG A 586 -24.83 -5.29 20.32
N GLU A 587 -25.62 -5.21 21.40
CA GLU A 587 -26.91 -5.92 21.52
C GLU A 587 -27.95 -5.47 20.48
N TYR A 588 -27.92 -4.20 20.07
CA TYR A 588 -28.75 -3.69 18.97
C TYR A 588 -28.25 -4.11 17.58
N GLY A 589 -27.02 -4.62 17.46
CA GLY A 589 -26.46 -5.17 16.24
C GLY A 589 -25.66 -4.20 15.36
N VAL A 590 -25.01 -3.18 15.93
CA VAL A 590 -24.08 -2.36 15.13
C VAL A 590 -22.88 -3.19 14.64
N HIS A 591 -22.40 -2.89 13.44
CA HIS A 591 -21.31 -3.65 12.80
C HIS A 591 -19.91 -3.17 13.21
N GLY A 592 -19.78 -1.91 13.65
CA GLY A 592 -18.54 -1.34 14.16
C GLY A 592 -18.80 -0.28 15.25
N LEU A 593 -17.88 -0.16 16.19
CA LEU A 593 -17.84 0.83 17.25
C LEU A 593 -16.51 1.58 17.20
N ILE A 594 -16.57 2.89 16.98
CA ILE A 594 -15.45 3.82 17.00
C ILE A 594 -15.46 4.54 18.36
N TYR A 595 -14.41 4.37 19.15
CA TYR A 595 -14.32 4.95 20.50
C TYR A 595 -12.87 5.16 20.95
N ASP A 596 -12.72 6.00 21.97
CA ASP A 596 -11.45 6.34 22.60
C ASP A 596 -10.99 5.27 23.58
N ARG A 597 -9.69 5.29 23.92
CA ARG A 597 -9.09 4.54 25.04
C ARG A 597 -9.45 3.05 25.04
N ILE A 598 -9.35 2.38 23.89
CA ILE A 598 -9.54 0.92 23.76
C ILE A 598 -8.71 0.14 24.81
N TYR A 599 -7.50 0.64 25.11
CA TYR A 599 -6.60 0.11 26.14
C TYR A 599 -7.16 0.11 27.58
N ASP A 600 -8.19 0.91 27.91
CA ASP A 600 -8.84 0.89 29.23
C ASP A 600 -9.72 -0.35 29.40
N SER A 601 -10.27 -0.89 28.29
CA SER A 601 -11.20 -2.03 28.31
C SER A 601 -10.56 -3.35 27.90
N ASN A 602 -9.48 -3.30 27.12
CA ASN A 602 -8.82 -4.46 26.53
C ASN A 602 -7.33 -4.49 26.91
N PRO A 603 -6.79 -5.62 27.41
CA PRO A 603 -5.35 -5.81 27.49
C PRO A 603 -4.74 -5.93 26.08
N GLU A 604 -3.41 -5.95 25.98
CA GLU A 604 -2.74 -6.21 24.70
C GLU A 604 -3.19 -7.56 24.10
N GLN A 605 -3.85 -7.50 22.94
CA GLN A 605 -4.45 -8.66 22.30
C GLN A 605 -4.45 -8.51 20.77
N PRO A 606 -4.36 -9.61 20.01
CA PRO A 606 -4.50 -9.57 18.55
C PRO A 606 -5.91 -9.09 18.17
N ASN A 607 -6.01 -8.35 17.06
CA ASN A 607 -7.32 -7.94 16.56
C ASN A 607 -8.08 -9.12 15.93
N ILE A 608 -9.40 -8.96 15.77
CA ILE A 608 -10.27 -10.01 15.23
C ILE A 608 -9.85 -10.53 13.85
N PHE A 609 -9.19 -9.74 13.01
CA PHE A 609 -8.69 -10.22 11.71
C PHE A 609 -7.51 -11.17 11.85
N GLN A 610 -6.60 -10.88 12.78
CA GLN A 610 -5.49 -11.77 13.12
C GLN A 610 -6.01 -13.05 13.79
N VAL A 611 -7.08 -12.96 14.60
CA VAL A 611 -7.77 -14.14 15.17
C VAL A 611 -8.47 -14.96 14.07
N GLU A 612 -9.28 -14.34 13.20
CA GLU A 612 -9.94 -15.01 12.07
C GLU A 612 -8.94 -15.70 11.13
N GLN A 613 -7.82 -15.04 10.83
CA GLN A 613 -6.77 -15.60 9.99
C GLN A 613 -6.08 -16.77 10.68
N LEU A 614 -5.79 -16.66 11.98
CA LEU A 614 -5.25 -17.77 12.76
C LEU A 614 -6.22 -18.94 12.80
N GLU A 615 -7.52 -18.72 13.06
CA GLU A 615 -8.55 -19.77 13.05
C GLU A 615 -8.73 -20.43 11.69
N ARG A 616 -8.65 -19.65 10.60
CA ARG A 616 -8.64 -20.18 9.24
C ARG A 616 -7.45 -21.13 9.05
N LEU A 617 -6.25 -20.70 9.44
CA LEU A 617 -5.07 -21.56 9.42
C LEU A 617 -5.26 -22.79 10.31
N LYS A 618 -5.91 -22.71 11.48
CA LYS A 618 -6.25 -23.90 12.31
C LYS A 618 -7.27 -24.86 11.68
N LYS A 619 -8.04 -24.41 10.68
CA LYS A 619 -9.01 -25.24 9.94
C LYS A 619 -8.37 -25.85 8.69
N GLU A 620 -7.54 -25.10 7.99
CA GLU A 620 -6.76 -25.55 6.84
C GLU A 620 -5.59 -26.46 7.27
N LEU A 621 -5.08 -26.31 8.49
CA LEU A 621 -4.07 -27.16 9.15
C LEU A 621 -4.64 -27.73 10.47
N PRO A 622 -5.31 -28.90 10.45
CA PRO A 622 -6.06 -29.44 11.61
C PRO A 622 -5.20 -29.78 12.85
N GLU A 623 -3.88 -29.85 12.66
CA GLU A 623 -2.81 -30.10 13.64
C GLU A 623 -2.80 -29.08 14.80
N LEU A 624 -3.29 -27.86 14.55
CA LEU A 624 -3.33 -26.73 15.49
C LEU A 624 -4.39 -26.87 16.61
N LYS A 625 -5.20 -27.93 16.61
CA LYS A 625 -6.31 -28.12 17.57
C LYS A 625 -5.87 -28.53 18.99
N SER A 626 -4.64 -29.00 19.19
CA SER A 626 -4.17 -29.58 20.46
C SER A 626 -3.75 -28.55 21.53
N CYS A 627 -3.57 -27.28 21.16
CA CYS A 627 -3.10 -26.23 22.06
C CYS A 627 -4.25 -25.55 22.84
N VAL A 628 -4.50 -26.01 24.07
CA VAL A 628 -5.36 -25.32 25.05
C VAL A 628 -4.50 -24.77 26.19
N CYS A 629 -4.39 -23.44 26.31
CA CYS A 629 -4.03 -22.78 27.56
C CYS A 629 -4.50 -21.31 27.55
N PRO A 630 -5.27 -20.85 28.55
CA PRO A 630 -5.52 -19.42 28.78
C PRO A 630 -4.31 -18.75 29.46
N THR A 631 -4.26 -17.41 29.48
CA THR A 631 -3.21 -16.59 30.13
C THR A 631 -1.77 -16.75 29.58
N VAL A 632 -1.50 -16.20 28.39
CA VAL A 632 -0.18 -15.66 28.01
C VAL A 632 -0.36 -14.39 27.16
N SER A 633 -0.40 -13.22 27.80
CA SER A 633 -0.37 -11.91 27.14
C SER A 633 1.00 -11.26 27.33
N HIS A 634 1.94 -11.59 26.43
CA HIS A 634 3.10 -10.79 25.97
C HIS A 634 3.86 -11.66 24.94
N PHE A 635 4.54 -11.00 23.99
CA PHE A 635 5.06 -11.54 22.71
C PHE A 635 4.03 -11.77 21.59
N LYS A 636 3.88 -10.75 20.74
CA LYS A 636 3.51 -10.93 19.32
C LYS A 636 4.61 -11.75 18.60
N SER A 637 4.21 -12.37 17.48
CA SER A 637 5.01 -13.25 16.61
C SER A 637 5.74 -14.41 17.31
N ILE A 638 5.01 -15.54 17.38
CA ILE A 638 5.51 -16.91 17.65
C ILE A 638 6.17 -17.08 19.02
N SER A 639 5.40 -17.62 19.99
CA SER A 639 6.02 -18.16 21.20
C SER A 639 7.01 -19.27 20.80
N PRO A 640 8.22 -19.34 21.40
CA PRO A 640 9.24 -20.32 20.98
C PRO A 640 8.69 -21.74 20.98
N TRP A 641 7.83 -22.05 21.96
CA TRP A 641 7.12 -23.32 22.09
C TRP A 641 6.18 -23.64 20.92
N LYS A 642 5.55 -22.64 20.29
CA LYS A 642 4.69 -22.86 19.12
C LYS A 642 5.49 -23.02 17.82
N MET A 643 6.61 -22.29 17.66
CA MET A 643 7.57 -22.55 16.57
C MET A 643 8.11 -23.98 16.67
N LEU A 644 8.52 -24.38 17.87
CA LEU A 644 9.01 -25.71 18.17
C LEU A 644 7.93 -26.78 18.00
N HIS A 645 6.66 -26.44 18.22
CA HIS A 645 5.54 -27.33 17.92
C HIS A 645 5.33 -27.47 16.42
N GLU A 646 5.25 -26.39 15.65
CA GLU A 646 5.05 -26.44 14.19
C GLU A 646 6.24 -27.11 13.47
N ILE A 647 7.48 -26.86 13.89
CA ILE A 647 8.67 -27.57 13.38
C ILE A 647 8.65 -29.05 13.77
N LYS A 648 8.21 -29.38 15.00
CA LYS A 648 8.02 -30.78 15.42
C LYS A 648 6.96 -31.45 14.55
N THR A 649 5.82 -30.82 14.36
CA THR A 649 4.69 -31.30 13.54
C THR A 649 5.12 -31.57 12.09
N LEU A 650 5.75 -30.60 11.42
CA LEU A 650 6.33 -30.75 10.07
C LEU A 650 7.34 -31.90 9.93
N LEU A 651 8.03 -32.27 11.01
CA LEU A 651 8.98 -33.38 11.03
C LEU A 651 8.33 -34.72 11.43
N THR A 652 7.03 -34.77 11.77
CA THR A 652 6.43 -35.92 12.48
C THR A 652 5.03 -36.37 12.03
N GLU A 653 4.26 -35.60 11.26
CA GLU A 653 2.90 -35.96 10.84
C GLU A 653 2.84 -37.23 9.95
N GLU A 654 3.86 -37.48 9.10
CA GLU A 654 3.98 -38.73 8.33
C GLU A 654 5.32 -39.45 8.57
N PRO A 655 5.40 -40.39 9.54
CA PRO A 655 6.62 -41.15 9.83
C PRO A 655 7.11 -42.02 8.67
N GLU A 656 6.20 -42.59 7.88
CA GLU A 656 6.50 -43.44 6.72
C GLU A 656 7.13 -42.61 5.59
N SER A 657 6.48 -41.50 5.22
CA SER A 657 6.98 -40.53 4.24
C SER A 657 8.34 -39.95 4.62
N CYS A 658 8.56 -39.65 5.91
CA CYS A 658 9.87 -39.21 6.40
C CYS A 658 10.96 -40.29 6.20
N LEU A 659 10.64 -41.57 6.45
CA LEU A 659 11.57 -42.67 6.21
C LEU A 659 11.85 -42.90 4.71
N ASP A 660 10.87 -42.69 3.83
CA ASP A 660 11.06 -42.75 2.38
C ASP A 660 11.87 -41.57 1.84
N VAL A 661 11.66 -40.36 2.36
CA VAL A 661 12.50 -39.19 2.07
C VAL A 661 13.93 -39.43 2.54
N ILE A 662 14.14 -39.93 3.76
CA ILE A 662 15.48 -40.27 4.28
C ILE A 662 16.11 -41.41 3.47
N THR A 663 15.33 -42.37 2.99
CA THR A 663 15.83 -43.48 2.16
C THR A 663 16.19 -43.02 0.75
N THR A 664 15.39 -42.14 0.15
CA THR A 664 15.67 -41.50 -1.14
C THR A 664 16.88 -40.57 -1.06
N TRP A 665 16.99 -39.80 0.02
CA TRP A 665 18.16 -38.97 0.32
C TRP A 665 19.42 -39.82 0.58
N ARG A 666 19.29 -40.97 1.27
CA ARG A 666 20.38 -41.96 1.39
C ARG A 666 20.80 -42.51 0.02
N LYS A 667 19.87 -42.82 -0.89
CA LYS A 667 20.20 -43.22 -2.27
C LYS A 667 20.95 -42.11 -3.01
N LEU A 668 20.51 -40.85 -2.91
CA LEU A 668 21.21 -39.71 -3.51
C LEU A 668 22.65 -39.55 -2.98
N ARG A 669 22.87 -39.65 -1.67
CA ARG A 669 24.24 -39.68 -1.10
C ARG A 669 25.05 -40.94 -1.47
N SER A 670 24.39 -42.09 -1.62
CA SER A 670 25.08 -43.35 -2.00
C SER A 670 25.69 -43.25 -3.41
N HIS A 671 25.13 -42.38 -4.27
CA HIS A 671 25.68 -42.09 -5.59
C HIS A 671 26.91 -41.15 -5.57
N GLU A 672 27.15 -40.37 -4.51
CA GLU A 672 28.42 -39.63 -4.36
C GLU A 672 29.62 -40.59 -4.14
N GLY A 673 29.36 -41.83 -3.69
CA GLY A 673 30.37 -42.85 -3.44
C GLY A 673 30.78 -43.69 -4.67
N LYS A 674 30.11 -43.55 -5.81
CA LYS A 674 30.47 -44.24 -7.07
C LYS A 674 31.04 -43.27 -8.10
N LYS A 675 32.26 -42.80 -7.82
CA LYS A 675 33.23 -42.54 -8.90
C LYS A 675 34.01 -43.83 -9.17
N ASP A 676 34.38 -44.03 -10.42
CA ASP A 676 34.77 -45.33 -10.97
C ASP A 676 35.98 -45.98 -10.27
N GLU A 677 35.93 -47.32 -10.13
CA GLU A 677 37.08 -48.13 -9.72
C GLU A 677 38.10 -48.21 -10.86
N VAL A 678 39.08 -47.30 -10.90
CA VAL A 678 40.36 -47.54 -11.59
C VAL A 678 41.55 -47.06 -10.77
N SER A 679 42.45 -48.01 -10.47
CA SER A 679 43.82 -47.86 -9.91
C SER A 679 44.00 -47.16 -8.55
N GLN A 680 44.55 -47.94 -7.61
CA GLN A 680 45.06 -47.49 -6.32
C GLN A 680 46.38 -46.72 -6.47
N GLU A 681 46.58 -45.66 -5.68
CA GLU A 681 47.84 -45.45 -4.94
C GLU A 681 47.60 -44.56 -3.72
N ASN A 682 47.89 -45.09 -2.52
CA ASN A 682 47.85 -44.34 -1.25
C ASN A 682 49.23 -43.73 -0.95
N PRO A 683 49.29 -42.52 -0.37
CA PRO A 683 49.95 -42.43 0.94
C PRO A 683 49.06 -41.87 2.07
N LEU A 684 49.37 -42.29 3.29
CA LEU A 684 48.57 -42.10 4.51
C LEU A 684 48.44 -40.63 4.99
N PRO A 685 47.30 -40.23 5.58
CA PRO A 685 47.14 -38.92 6.21
C PRO A 685 47.77 -38.87 7.61
N CYS A 686 48.59 -37.85 7.88
CA CYS A 686 49.19 -37.63 9.20
C CYS A 686 48.51 -36.49 9.99
N LYS A 687 48.47 -36.67 11.31
CA LYS A 687 47.71 -35.92 12.33
C LYS A 687 47.94 -34.39 12.31
N ARG A 688 46.89 -33.62 12.62
CA ARG A 688 46.99 -32.33 13.32
C ARG A 688 46.05 -32.29 14.53
N LYS A 689 46.49 -31.60 15.59
CA LYS A 689 45.82 -31.50 16.90
C LYS A 689 44.79 -30.35 16.94
N PRO A 690 43.84 -30.36 17.90
CA PRO A 690 42.88 -29.27 18.14
C PRO A 690 43.47 -28.18 19.07
N GLU A 691 42.60 -27.24 19.49
CA GLU A 691 42.84 -25.93 20.16
C GLU A 691 43.15 -24.80 19.13
N GLU A 692 42.57 -23.60 19.23
CA GLU A 692 41.80 -22.97 20.33
C GLU A 692 40.78 -21.95 19.79
N GLU A 693 39.72 -21.66 20.56
CA GLU A 693 38.85 -20.50 20.33
C GLU A 693 39.57 -19.20 20.73
N ILE A 694 39.28 -18.05 20.09
CA ILE A 694 39.13 -16.77 20.81
C ILE A 694 38.39 -15.72 19.97
N ASN A 695 37.54 -14.97 20.69
CA ASN A 695 36.72 -13.84 20.31
C ASN A 695 37.30 -12.81 19.32
N ILE A 696 36.39 -12.12 18.62
CA ILE A 696 36.50 -10.67 18.42
C ILE A 696 35.28 -9.98 19.03
N ALA A 697 35.44 -9.58 20.30
CA ALA A 697 34.77 -8.42 20.82
C ALA A 697 35.49 -7.14 20.34
N SER A 698 34.74 -6.05 20.20
CA SER A 698 35.21 -4.65 20.31
C SER A 698 36.52 -4.21 19.62
N LYS A 699 36.38 -3.49 18.50
CA LYS A 699 36.97 -2.15 18.36
C LYS A 699 35.80 -1.17 18.14
N ARG A 700 35.67 -0.05 18.84
CA ARG A 700 36.71 0.77 19.50
C ARG A 700 36.25 1.30 20.86
N GLN A 701 37.13 1.24 21.87
CA GLN A 701 37.21 2.32 22.86
C GLN A 701 37.78 3.58 22.19
N LYS A 702 37.26 4.75 22.58
CA LYS A 702 37.99 6.02 22.60
C LYS A 702 37.24 7.00 23.51
N THR A 703 37.63 7.07 24.77
CA THR A 703 37.82 8.30 25.57
C THR A 703 38.88 8.00 26.64
N GLU A 704 39.57 9.03 27.11
CA GLU A 704 40.66 9.07 28.09
C GLU A 704 40.50 8.13 29.32
N GLN A 705 41.53 7.46 29.87
CA GLN A 705 42.86 7.89 30.39
C GLN A 705 42.79 8.38 31.87
N VAL A 706 43.85 8.05 32.64
CA VAL A 706 44.31 8.62 33.93
C VAL A 706 44.03 7.83 35.24
N ARG A 707 45.13 7.55 35.97
CA ARG A 707 45.31 7.19 37.41
C ARG A 707 45.08 5.75 37.91
N GLU A 708 46.06 4.91 37.58
CA GLU A 708 47.05 4.36 38.53
C GLU A 708 46.99 4.74 40.04
N ILE A 709 47.19 3.70 40.89
CA ILE A 709 47.95 3.64 42.18
C ILE A 709 47.32 4.47 43.35
N VAL A 710 47.25 4.03 44.63
CA VAL A 710 48.04 3.07 45.44
C VAL A 710 47.12 2.17 46.30
N SER A 711 47.65 1.01 46.69
CA SER A 711 47.24 0.17 47.83
C SER A 711 47.53 0.80 49.20
N GLU A 712 46.85 0.33 50.26
CA GLU A 712 47.39 -0.20 51.54
C GLU A 712 46.41 -0.05 52.73
N GLU A 713 46.64 -0.91 53.74
CA GLU A 713 46.11 -0.89 55.11
C GLU A 713 44.61 -1.17 55.37
N CYS A 714 44.21 -1.81 56.47
CA CYS A 714 44.84 -2.89 57.27
C CYS A 714 43.85 -3.37 58.33
N GLN A 715 43.85 -4.67 58.65
CA GLN A 715 43.43 -5.24 59.95
C GLN A 715 41.96 -4.99 60.40
N ALA A 716 41.41 -5.72 61.38
CA ALA A 716 41.56 -7.13 61.73
C ALA A 716 40.28 -7.55 62.47
N GLY A 717 39.86 -8.79 62.33
CA GLY A 717 38.62 -9.29 62.94
C GLY A 717 38.52 -10.80 62.74
N ALA A 718 39.26 -11.54 63.54
CA ALA A 718 39.15 -12.99 63.57
C ALA A 718 37.92 -13.38 64.40
N GLU A 719 37.06 -14.22 63.83
CA GLU A 719 36.42 -15.29 64.60
C GLU A 719 36.23 -16.50 63.69
N GLU A 720 36.64 -17.66 64.19
CA GLU A 720 36.64 -18.91 63.45
C GLU A 720 35.24 -19.55 63.48
N ASN A 721 34.88 -20.26 62.42
CA ASN A 721 34.64 -21.69 62.57
C ASN A 721 34.61 -22.39 61.20
N CYS A 722 35.43 -23.43 61.07
CA CYS A 722 35.56 -24.26 59.89
C CYS A 722 35.89 -25.70 60.34
N VAL A 723 35.77 -26.66 59.42
CA VAL A 723 36.33 -28.02 59.49
C VAL A 723 35.52 -29.09 60.28
N VAL A 724 34.75 -29.88 59.51
CA VAL A 724 34.62 -31.36 59.57
C VAL A 724 33.88 -32.04 60.73
N SER A 725 32.94 -32.91 60.34
CA SER A 725 32.89 -34.28 60.86
C SER A 725 32.48 -35.25 59.74
N LYS A 726 33.28 -36.28 59.49
CA LYS A 726 32.77 -37.53 58.88
C LYS A 726 32.20 -38.35 60.02
N GLU A 727 31.12 -39.09 59.78
CA GLU A 727 31.00 -40.41 60.40
C GLU A 727 30.13 -41.36 59.57
N ASN A 728 30.58 -42.61 59.45
CA ASN A 728 29.74 -43.72 59.03
C ASN A 728 28.80 -44.06 60.19
N ASN A 729 27.64 -44.64 59.91
CA ASN A 729 27.31 -45.85 60.66
C ASN A 729 26.48 -46.86 59.85
N GLN A 730 26.70 -48.12 60.19
CA GLN A 730 26.15 -49.28 59.50
C GLN A 730 24.73 -49.58 59.96
N ASN A 731 23.95 -50.26 59.11
CA ASN A 731 23.20 -51.43 59.57
C ASN A 731 23.00 -52.43 58.42
N CYS A 732 23.27 -53.69 58.71
CA CYS A 732 23.13 -54.84 57.81
C CYS A 732 21.91 -55.68 58.21
N GLN A 733 21.71 -56.82 57.50
CA GLN A 733 20.73 -57.91 57.75
C GLN A 733 19.33 -57.62 57.16
N THR A 734 18.59 -58.56 56.54
CA THR A 734 18.81 -59.98 56.13
C THR A 734 17.76 -60.33 55.02
N GLU A 735 17.77 -61.42 54.23
CA GLU A 735 18.61 -62.64 54.12
C GLU A 735 18.56 -63.25 52.68
N SER A 736 19.20 -64.42 52.49
CA SER A 736 18.84 -65.65 51.71
C SER A 736 18.14 -65.59 50.32
N THR A 737 18.33 -66.52 49.36
CA THR A 737 19.33 -67.61 49.10
C THR A 737 19.10 -68.13 47.66
N ALA A 738 20.17 -68.54 46.96
CA ALA A 738 20.22 -69.64 45.96
C ALA A 738 19.33 -69.58 44.67
N SER A 739 19.62 -70.28 43.55
CA SER A 739 20.88 -70.75 42.92
C SER A 739 20.58 -71.41 41.55
N LEU A 740 21.52 -71.31 40.59
CA LEU A 740 21.81 -72.28 39.50
C LEU A 740 20.79 -72.55 38.35
N GLU A 741 21.25 -72.16 37.14
CA GLU A 741 21.39 -72.96 35.89
C GLU A 741 20.20 -73.57 35.09
N ALA A 742 20.51 -73.77 33.80
CA ALA A 742 19.89 -74.64 32.77
C ALA A 742 18.71 -74.12 31.92
N SER A 743 19.03 -73.71 30.67
CA SER A 743 18.22 -73.96 29.46
C SER A 743 18.20 -75.48 29.15
N PRO A 744 17.29 -76.08 28.34
CA PRO A 744 16.85 -75.55 27.03
C PRO A 744 15.44 -75.92 26.45
N ILE A 745 15.09 -75.28 25.32
CA ILE A 745 14.20 -75.73 24.21
C ILE A 745 12.74 -76.16 24.52
N SER A 746 11.76 -75.38 24.00
CA SER A 746 10.86 -75.88 22.93
C SER A 746 9.99 -74.77 22.29
N SER A 747 9.95 -74.82 20.96
CA SER A 747 8.98 -74.26 19.99
C SER A 747 7.72 -73.52 20.49
N ILE A 748 7.53 -72.28 19.99
CA ILE A 748 6.57 -71.91 18.93
C ILE A 748 6.99 -70.53 18.35
N GLU A 749 6.50 -70.18 17.15
CA GLU A 749 7.11 -69.23 16.21
C GLU A 749 6.91 -67.72 16.52
N LYS A 750 7.73 -66.88 15.85
CA LYS A 750 7.82 -65.40 16.02
C LYS A 750 6.71 -64.64 15.27
N PRO A 751 6.64 -63.29 15.43
CA PRO A 751 7.37 -62.47 14.45
C PRO A 751 8.17 -61.27 15.02
N ILE A 752 9.43 -61.23 14.57
CA ILE A 752 10.28 -60.06 14.22
C ILE A 752 9.99 -58.68 14.87
N GLU A 753 10.85 -58.26 15.80
CA GLU A 753 11.23 -56.85 16.03
C GLU A 753 12.74 -56.76 16.32
N ASN A 754 13.51 -56.03 15.51
CA ASN A 754 14.75 -55.30 15.88
C ASN A 754 15.49 -54.74 14.65
N GLU A 755 15.39 -53.42 14.42
CA GLU A 755 16.35 -52.68 13.55
C GLU A 755 16.37 -51.15 13.79
N LYS A 756 15.36 -50.57 14.48
CA LYS A 756 15.14 -49.11 14.57
C LYS A 756 16.07 -48.29 15.50
N GLN A 757 17.08 -48.87 16.15
CA GLN A 757 17.76 -48.21 17.29
C GLN A 757 19.10 -47.47 17.03
N ASN A 758 19.64 -47.42 15.80
CA ASN A 758 21.03 -46.95 15.58
C ASN A 758 21.20 -45.83 14.53
N PHE A 759 20.23 -44.92 14.40
CA PHE A 759 20.27 -43.78 13.45
C PHE A 759 20.70 -42.47 14.15
N SER A 760 21.61 -41.70 13.55
CA SER A 760 22.13 -40.45 14.12
C SER A 760 21.79 -39.17 13.34
N PHE A 761 21.70 -38.04 14.02
CA PHE A 761 21.30 -36.78 13.40
C PHE A 761 21.91 -35.52 14.05
N ARG A 762 21.92 -34.41 13.32
CA ARG A 762 22.10 -33.06 13.86
C ARG A 762 21.00 -32.11 13.42
N VAL A 763 20.78 -31.06 14.22
CA VAL A 763 19.98 -29.90 13.82
C VAL A 763 20.92 -28.70 13.67
N SER A 764 20.93 -28.11 12.49
CA SER A 764 21.62 -26.86 12.18
C SER A 764 20.58 -25.74 12.06
N CYS A 765 20.78 -24.62 12.74
CA CYS A 765 19.82 -23.52 12.74
C CYS A 765 20.48 -22.19 12.39
N ARG A 766 19.80 -21.39 11.57
CA ARG A 766 20.17 -20.01 11.21
C ARG A 766 19.00 -19.09 11.54
N CYS A 767 19.26 -18.08 12.36
CA CYS A 767 18.35 -16.95 12.55
C CYS A 767 18.88 -15.72 11.80
N SER A 768 17.99 -14.90 11.24
CA SER A 768 18.29 -13.58 10.67
C SER A 768 17.12 -12.62 10.94
N GLY A 769 17.32 -11.31 10.77
CA GLY A 769 16.30 -10.30 11.07
C GLY A 769 16.15 -10.00 12.57
N ALA A 770 14.97 -9.53 12.98
CA ALA A 770 14.58 -9.31 14.35
C ALA A 770 14.58 -10.60 15.19
N ILE A 771 14.19 -11.75 14.61
CA ILE A 771 14.21 -13.06 15.30
C ILE A 771 15.59 -13.37 15.89
N ALA A 772 16.67 -13.05 15.16
CA ALA A 772 18.05 -13.30 15.61
C ALA A 772 18.49 -12.47 16.82
N LYS A 773 17.70 -11.47 17.24
CA LYS A 773 17.92 -10.67 18.46
C LYS A 773 17.20 -11.26 19.68
N ILE A 774 16.23 -12.16 19.46
CA ILE A 774 15.31 -12.68 20.48
C ILE A 774 15.63 -14.15 20.80
N LEU A 775 16.02 -14.94 19.79
CA LEU A 775 16.35 -16.36 19.94
C LEU A 775 17.68 -16.69 19.27
N THR A 776 18.55 -17.40 19.99
CA THR A 776 19.79 -17.89 19.39
C THR A 776 19.55 -19.14 18.55
N SER A 777 20.30 -19.29 17.46
CA SER A 777 20.34 -20.53 16.67
C SER A 777 20.60 -21.78 17.53
N GLN A 778 21.37 -21.66 18.60
CA GLN A 778 21.73 -22.78 19.47
C GLN A 778 20.54 -23.25 20.32
N GLU A 779 19.73 -22.34 20.86
CA GLU A 779 18.55 -22.69 21.66
C GLU A 779 17.51 -23.42 20.81
N ILE A 780 17.22 -22.91 19.61
CA ILE A 780 16.26 -23.52 18.68
C ILE A 780 16.76 -24.89 18.21
N GLY A 781 18.03 -24.97 17.76
CA GLY A 781 18.64 -26.23 17.36
C GLY A 781 18.64 -27.28 18.48
N ARG A 782 18.92 -26.87 19.73
CA ARG A 782 18.86 -27.74 20.90
C ARG A 782 17.45 -28.21 21.19
N ALA A 783 16.45 -27.33 21.12
CA ALA A 783 15.07 -27.69 21.44
C ALA A 783 14.44 -28.63 20.40
N VAL A 784 14.66 -28.38 19.09
CA VAL A 784 14.27 -29.31 18.02
C VAL A 784 15.03 -30.64 18.14
N GLY A 785 16.33 -30.60 18.47
CA GLY A 785 17.13 -31.80 18.74
C GLY A 785 16.58 -32.65 19.89
N ILE A 786 16.13 -32.03 20.97
CA ILE A 786 15.48 -32.74 22.09
C ILE A 786 14.14 -33.35 21.66
N ALA A 787 13.35 -32.65 20.84
CA ALA A 787 12.07 -33.15 20.33
C ALA A 787 12.26 -34.40 19.44
N LEU A 788 13.15 -34.31 18.45
CA LEU A 788 13.46 -35.41 17.53
C LEU A 788 14.01 -36.64 18.26
N ARG A 789 14.94 -36.45 19.21
CA ARG A 789 15.47 -37.55 20.04
C ARG A 789 14.38 -38.24 20.85
N LYS A 790 13.43 -37.48 21.41
CA LYS A 790 12.30 -38.03 22.18
C LYS A 790 11.30 -38.80 21.32
N GLN A 791 11.09 -38.38 20.07
CA GLN A 791 10.03 -38.92 19.22
C GLN A 791 10.47 -40.09 18.35
N PHE A 792 11.70 -40.05 17.82
CA PHE A 792 12.22 -41.08 16.92
C PHE A 792 13.30 -41.98 17.54
N GLY A 793 13.73 -41.69 18.77
CA GLY A 793 14.81 -42.43 19.44
C GLY A 793 16.21 -42.22 18.85
N TRP A 794 16.35 -41.34 17.84
CA TRP A 794 17.61 -41.09 17.14
C TRP A 794 18.71 -40.51 18.04
N ARG A 795 19.96 -40.84 17.77
CA ARG A 795 21.14 -40.34 18.49
C ARG A 795 21.58 -38.98 17.95
N ALA A 796 21.75 -37.99 18.82
CA ALA A 796 22.35 -36.72 18.39
C ALA A 796 23.88 -36.89 18.17
N ASP A 797 24.37 -36.58 16.98
CA ASP A 797 25.81 -36.45 16.66
C ASP A 797 26.04 -35.12 15.90
N LEU A 798 26.75 -34.18 16.53
CA LEU A 798 26.98 -32.86 15.95
C LEU A 798 28.15 -32.82 14.94
N ARG A 799 29.01 -33.84 14.93
CA ARG A 799 30.24 -33.91 14.14
C ARG A 799 30.06 -34.76 12.87
N ALA A 800 29.48 -35.94 13.00
CA ALA A 800 29.36 -36.92 11.92
C ALA A 800 27.94 -37.55 11.85
N PRO A 801 26.87 -36.75 11.74
CA PRO A 801 25.51 -37.28 11.68
C PRO A 801 25.24 -38.06 10.39
N ASP A 802 24.38 -39.07 10.49
CA ASP A 802 23.75 -39.71 9.34
C ASP A 802 22.81 -38.73 8.65
N LEU A 803 22.01 -37.95 9.40
CA LEU A 803 21.07 -36.95 8.88
C LEU A 803 21.33 -35.53 9.42
N GLU A 804 21.30 -34.53 8.54
CA GLU A 804 21.26 -33.12 8.95
C GLU A 804 19.88 -32.53 8.66
N ILE A 805 19.27 -31.91 9.66
CA ILE A 805 18.06 -31.10 9.51
C ILE A 805 18.47 -29.63 9.66
N PHE A 806 18.19 -28.84 8.63
CA PHE A 806 18.50 -27.42 8.58
C PHE A 806 17.23 -26.59 8.80
N LEU A 807 17.36 -25.59 9.67
CA LEU A 807 16.34 -24.62 10.02
C LEU A 807 16.85 -23.23 9.63
N HIS A 808 16.12 -22.48 8.82
CA HIS A 808 16.37 -21.05 8.62
C HIS A 808 15.12 -20.25 8.93
N LEU A 809 15.25 -19.39 9.94
CA LEU A 809 14.19 -18.54 10.47
C LEU A 809 14.55 -17.08 10.22
N ASN A 810 13.61 -16.32 9.68
CA ASN A 810 13.66 -14.87 9.61
C ASN A 810 12.26 -14.28 9.75
N ASP A 811 12.18 -12.95 9.72
CA ASP A 811 10.97 -12.18 10.01
C ASP A 811 9.82 -12.42 9.00
N ILE A 812 10.10 -13.08 7.87
CA ILE A 812 9.18 -13.28 6.73
C ILE A 812 8.89 -14.77 6.48
N HIS A 813 9.88 -15.66 6.66
CA HIS A 813 9.74 -17.09 6.41
C HIS A 813 10.50 -17.99 7.38
N SER A 814 9.98 -19.21 7.56
CA SER A 814 10.59 -20.31 8.29
C SER A 814 10.77 -21.49 7.34
N VAL A 815 12.02 -21.90 7.11
CA VAL A 815 12.39 -23.04 6.25
C VAL A 815 12.90 -24.17 7.13
N VAL A 816 12.29 -25.34 6.98
CA VAL A 816 12.78 -26.63 7.50
C VAL A 816 13.13 -27.50 6.30
N GLY A 817 14.31 -28.10 6.28
CA GLY A 817 14.71 -28.97 5.18
C GLY A 817 15.92 -29.83 5.48
N ILE A 818 16.18 -30.81 4.63
CA ILE A 818 17.36 -31.67 4.70
C ILE A 818 18.36 -31.16 3.65
N PRO A 819 19.57 -30.71 4.01
CA PRO A 819 20.59 -30.34 3.03
C PRO A 819 20.93 -31.53 2.14
N LEU A 820 20.83 -31.35 0.83
CA LEU A 820 21.25 -32.35 -0.15
C LEU A 820 22.76 -32.61 -0.05
N PHE A 821 23.54 -31.54 0.10
CA PHE A 821 25.01 -31.58 0.17
C PHE A 821 25.52 -31.13 1.55
N ARG A 822 26.67 -31.66 1.99
CA ARG A 822 27.35 -31.23 3.24
C ARG A 822 28.01 -29.85 3.13
N LEU A 823 28.33 -29.40 1.93
CA LEU A 823 28.96 -28.11 1.66
C LEU A 823 27.89 -27.12 1.13
N PRO A 824 27.92 -25.83 1.53
CA PRO A 824 27.00 -24.83 1.00
C PRO A 824 27.16 -24.66 -0.51
N LEU A 825 26.08 -24.42 -1.25
CA LEU A 825 26.11 -24.16 -2.71
C LEU A 825 27.03 -22.99 -3.11
N ALA A 826 27.25 -22.02 -2.21
CA ALA A 826 28.18 -20.91 -2.40
C ALA A 826 29.68 -21.32 -2.29
N ASN A 827 29.99 -22.54 -1.87
CA ASN A 827 31.35 -23.08 -1.86
C ASN A 827 31.66 -23.70 -3.22
N ARG A 828 32.12 -22.88 -4.17
CA ARG A 828 32.51 -23.32 -5.51
C ARG A 828 33.97 -23.79 -5.49
N GLU A 829 34.23 -25.03 -5.92
CA GLU A 829 35.60 -25.58 -5.98
C GLU A 829 36.54 -24.75 -6.87
N TYR A 830 35.99 -24.02 -7.83
CA TYR A 830 36.72 -23.15 -8.76
C TYR A 830 37.03 -21.73 -8.22
N ILE A 831 36.57 -21.36 -7.01
CA ILE A 831 36.87 -20.07 -6.39
C ILE A 831 37.79 -20.29 -5.18
N LYS A 832 39.05 -19.85 -5.27
CA LYS A 832 40.03 -19.98 -4.17
C LYS A 832 39.93 -18.84 -3.16
N THR A 833 39.73 -17.62 -3.63
CA THR A 833 39.68 -16.42 -2.79
C THR A 833 38.26 -15.86 -2.84
N ALA A 834 37.51 -15.99 -1.75
CA ALA A 834 36.10 -15.62 -1.71
C ALA A 834 35.87 -14.10 -1.74
N GLY A 835 35.15 -13.62 -2.75
CA GLY A 835 34.64 -12.24 -2.87
C GLY A 835 33.18 -12.13 -2.42
N LEU A 836 32.33 -11.54 -3.27
CA LEU A 836 30.87 -11.58 -3.12
C LEU A 836 30.42 -13.06 -3.04
N ARG A 837 29.36 -13.33 -2.28
CA ARG A 837 28.84 -14.70 -2.15
C ARG A 837 28.34 -15.19 -3.52
N SER A 838 28.87 -16.30 -4.01
CA SER A 838 28.61 -16.81 -5.38
C SER A 838 27.12 -16.91 -5.76
N THR A 839 26.26 -17.33 -4.82
CA THR A 839 24.80 -17.39 -5.05
C THR A 839 24.14 -16.02 -5.28
N VAL A 840 24.72 -14.93 -4.76
CA VAL A 840 24.26 -13.55 -4.99
C VAL A 840 24.82 -13.05 -6.33
N ALA A 841 26.10 -13.31 -6.59
CA ALA A 841 26.75 -13.02 -7.87
C ALA A 841 26.00 -13.67 -9.07
N TRP A 842 25.65 -14.95 -8.96
CA TRP A 842 24.85 -15.66 -9.96
C TRP A 842 23.43 -15.07 -10.13
N ALA A 843 22.79 -14.64 -9.04
CA ALA A 843 21.47 -14.00 -9.11
C ALA A 843 21.54 -12.63 -9.80
N MET A 844 22.59 -11.83 -9.54
CA MET A 844 22.84 -10.58 -10.26
C MET A 844 23.11 -10.82 -11.75
N ALA A 845 23.90 -11.85 -12.09
CA ALA A 845 24.16 -12.24 -13.47
C ALA A 845 22.88 -12.67 -14.21
N SER A 846 22.02 -13.45 -13.55
CA SER A 846 20.72 -13.90 -14.09
C SER A 846 19.77 -12.75 -14.39
N LEU A 847 19.82 -11.67 -13.60
CA LEU A 847 19.00 -10.47 -13.79
C LEU A 847 19.49 -9.56 -14.93
N ALA A 848 20.67 -9.82 -15.50
CA ALA A 848 21.26 -8.99 -16.55
C ALA A 848 20.91 -9.44 -17.98
N GLU A 849 20.07 -10.47 -18.15
CA GLU A 849 19.56 -10.98 -19.44
C GLU A 849 20.68 -11.25 -20.47
N ILE A 850 21.80 -11.82 -20.02
CA ILE A 850 23.01 -12.05 -20.84
C ILE A 850 22.67 -12.94 -22.05
N SER A 851 22.81 -12.38 -23.25
CA SER A 851 22.61 -13.07 -24.52
C SER A 851 23.90 -13.73 -25.03
N VAL A 852 23.74 -14.66 -25.98
CA VAL A 852 24.88 -15.28 -26.70
C VAL A 852 25.67 -14.19 -27.41
N GLY A 853 26.99 -14.15 -27.22
CA GLY A 853 27.88 -13.14 -27.81
C GLY A 853 27.89 -11.77 -27.10
N ALA A 854 27.17 -11.61 -25.98
CA ALA A 854 27.12 -10.35 -25.24
C ALA A 854 28.48 -9.95 -24.64
N PHE A 855 28.73 -8.65 -24.57
CA PHE A 855 29.83 -8.06 -23.80
C PHE A 855 29.32 -7.59 -22.43
N VAL A 856 29.88 -8.16 -21.36
CA VAL A 856 29.46 -7.93 -19.97
C VAL A 856 30.62 -7.30 -19.18
N LEU A 857 30.34 -6.18 -18.50
CA LEU A 857 31.33 -5.44 -17.71
C LEU A 857 31.00 -5.47 -16.21
N ASP A 858 32.01 -5.75 -15.38
CA ASP A 858 31.98 -5.40 -13.94
C ASP A 858 33.07 -4.35 -13.67
N PRO A 859 32.72 -3.05 -13.56
CA PRO A 859 33.70 -1.98 -13.43
C PRO A 859 34.29 -1.84 -12.02
N MET A 860 33.85 -2.65 -11.05
CA MET A 860 34.38 -2.73 -9.68
C MET A 860 34.51 -4.20 -9.25
N CYS A 861 35.16 -5.01 -10.10
CA CYS A 861 35.06 -6.47 -10.05
C CYS A 861 35.62 -7.13 -8.79
N GLY A 862 36.46 -6.45 -8.00
CA GLY A 862 37.07 -7.01 -6.80
C GLY A 862 37.80 -8.33 -7.11
N LEU A 863 37.37 -9.42 -6.46
CA LEU A 863 37.89 -10.77 -6.67
C LEU A 863 37.23 -11.55 -7.83
N GLY A 864 36.53 -10.85 -8.72
CA GLY A 864 35.97 -11.36 -9.98
C GLY A 864 34.73 -12.25 -9.84
N THR A 865 34.10 -12.31 -8.66
CA THR A 865 33.09 -13.36 -8.39
C THR A 865 31.80 -13.24 -9.22
N ILE A 866 31.40 -12.02 -9.61
CA ILE A 866 30.28 -11.80 -10.54
C ILE A 866 30.62 -12.38 -11.92
N LEU A 867 31.76 -11.99 -12.48
CA LEU A 867 32.24 -12.44 -13.80
C LEU A 867 32.43 -13.97 -13.85
N LEU A 868 32.92 -14.59 -12.76
CA LEU A 868 33.13 -16.03 -12.67
C LEU A 868 31.83 -16.84 -12.70
N GLU A 869 30.80 -16.41 -11.95
CA GLU A 869 29.50 -17.09 -11.97
C GLU A 869 28.79 -16.85 -13.31
N ALA A 870 28.88 -15.64 -13.87
CA ALA A 870 28.30 -15.33 -15.17
C ALA A 870 28.96 -16.16 -16.30
N ALA A 871 30.29 -16.18 -16.39
CA ALA A 871 31.02 -16.92 -17.43
C ALA A 871 30.91 -18.45 -17.31
N LYS A 872 30.49 -18.98 -16.15
CA LYS A 872 30.16 -20.41 -16.00
C LYS A 872 28.77 -20.77 -16.52
N GLU A 873 27.82 -19.84 -16.44
CA GLU A 873 26.43 -20.06 -16.87
C GLU A 873 26.22 -19.67 -18.35
N TRP A 874 26.83 -18.57 -18.81
CA TRP A 874 26.78 -18.10 -20.20
C TRP A 874 28.19 -18.10 -20.83
N PRO A 875 28.76 -19.28 -21.17
CA PRO A 875 30.13 -19.39 -21.68
C PRO A 875 30.34 -18.75 -23.06
N GLU A 876 29.28 -18.45 -23.80
CA GLU A 876 29.33 -17.82 -25.14
C GLU A 876 29.32 -16.28 -25.10
N ALA A 877 29.45 -15.67 -23.92
CA ALA A 877 29.61 -14.22 -23.75
C ALA A 877 31.06 -13.84 -23.40
N CYS A 878 31.39 -12.56 -23.54
CA CYS A 878 32.71 -11.99 -23.26
C CYS A 878 32.66 -11.10 -22.01
N TYR A 879 33.59 -11.30 -21.07
CA TYR A 879 33.53 -10.72 -19.73
C TYR A 879 34.73 -9.82 -19.45
N TRP A 880 34.48 -8.60 -19.01
CA TRP A 880 35.50 -7.59 -18.75
C TRP A 880 35.37 -7.13 -17.29
N GLY A 881 36.49 -7.12 -16.56
CA GLY A 881 36.53 -6.69 -15.16
C GLY A 881 37.53 -5.58 -14.93
N THR A 882 37.12 -4.53 -14.21
CA THR A 882 38.04 -3.49 -13.76
C THR A 882 38.01 -3.30 -12.25
N ASP A 883 39.17 -2.97 -11.70
CA ASP A 883 39.31 -2.46 -10.34
C ASP A 883 40.47 -1.46 -10.29
N THR A 884 40.49 -0.59 -9.29
CA THR A 884 41.60 0.33 -9.04
C THR A 884 42.74 -0.34 -8.26
N SER A 885 42.47 -1.46 -7.60
CA SER A 885 43.36 -2.15 -6.69
C SER A 885 44.04 -3.35 -7.34
N ASP A 886 45.38 -3.32 -7.45
CA ASP A 886 46.17 -4.42 -8.02
C ASP A 886 45.92 -5.74 -7.28
N SER A 887 45.79 -5.71 -5.95
CA SER A 887 45.58 -6.92 -5.14
C SER A 887 44.18 -7.53 -5.30
N GLN A 888 43.18 -6.75 -5.73
CA GLN A 888 41.88 -7.29 -6.14
C GLN A 888 42.02 -8.02 -7.47
N LEU A 889 42.63 -7.38 -8.48
CA LEU A 889 42.86 -7.95 -9.81
C LEU A 889 43.76 -9.20 -9.78
N GLU A 890 44.79 -9.24 -8.95
CA GLU A 890 45.62 -10.43 -8.70
C GLU A 890 44.77 -11.59 -8.14
N GLY A 891 43.89 -11.29 -7.17
CA GLY A 891 42.97 -12.25 -6.58
C GLY A 891 41.93 -12.77 -7.58
N ALA A 892 41.37 -11.88 -8.41
CA ALA A 892 40.47 -12.22 -9.51
C ALA A 892 41.19 -13.10 -10.55
N SER A 893 42.40 -12.72 -10.98
CA SER A 893 43.21 -13.52 -11.92
C SER A 893 43.49 -14.93 -11.39
N MET A 894 43.77 -15.09 -10.09
CA MET A 894 43.95 -16.40 -9.46
C MET A 894 42.66 -17.25 -9.49
N ASN A 895 41.50 -16.62 -9.26
CA ASN A 895 40.21 -17.31 -9.35
C ASN A 895 39.88 -17.70 -10.81
N ILE A 896 40.06 -16.80 -11.79
CA ILE A 896 39.86 -17.06 -13.23
C ILE A 896 40.74 -18.21 -13.72
N LYS A 897 42.02 -18.21 -13.33
CA LYS A 897 42.96 -19.30 -13.63
C LYS A 897 42.52 -20.63 -13.02
N THR A 898 42.01 -20.61 -11.80
CA THR A 898 41.49 -21.83 -11.14
C THR A 898 40.21 -22.32 -11.80
N ALA A 899 39.33 -21.43 -12.25
CA ALA A 899 38.10 -21.76 -12.93
C ALA A 899 38.29 -22.19 -14.39
N GLY A 900 39.48 -21.98 -14.98
CA GLY A 900 39.77 -22.27 -16.38
C GLY A 900 39.01 -21.35 -17.33
N LEU A 901 38.98 -20.05 -17.05
CA LEU A 901 38.22 -19.02 -17.80
C LEU A 901 39.11 -17.88 -18.36
N ASN A 902 40.40 -18.14 -18.54
CA ASN A 902 41.37 -17.13 -19.00
C ASN A 902 41.13 -16.63 -20.43
N ASP A 903 40.36 -17.38 -21.22
CA ASP A 903 39.94 -17.08 -22.58
C ASP A 903 38.59 -16.34 -22.65
N LYS A 904 37.92 -16.15 -21.51
CA LYS A 904 36.56 -15.57 -21.41
C LYS A 904 36.50 -14.30 -20.58
N ILE A 905 37.36 -14.16 -19.56
CA ILE A 905 37.36 -13.02 -18.63
C ILE A 905 38.67 -12.23 -18.76
N GLU A 906 38.59 -11.02 -19.31
CA GLU A 906 39.68 -10.05 -19.37
C GLU A 906 39.66 -9.12 -18.15
N LEU A 907 40.85 -8.80 -17.62
CA LEU A 907 41.02 -7.94 -16.45
C LEU A 907 42.01 -6.81 -16.72
N PHE A 908 41.64 -5.58 -16.35
CA PHE A 908 42.53 -4.43 -16.46
C PHE A 908 42.28 -3.40 -15.36
N LYS A 909 43.31 -2.61 -15.06
CA LYS A 909 43.27 -1.61 -14.00
C LYS A 909 42.62 -0.32 -14.50
N ALA A 910 41.49 0.06 -13.91
CA ALA A 910 40.76 1.26 -14.28
C ALA A 910 40.01 1.86 -13.10
N SER A 911 39.61 3.12 -13.22
CA SER A 911 38.68 3.77 -12.29
C SER A 911 37.29 3.78 -12.91
N VAL A 912 36.27 3.33 -12.19
CA VAL A 912 34.86 3.43 -12.61
C VAL A 912 34.39 4.86 -12.88
N LYS A 913 35.13 5.90 -12.43
CA LYS A 913 34.85 7.31 -12.74
C LYS A 913 35.33 7.74 -14.14
N ALA A 914 36.18 6.95 -14.78
CA ALA A 914 36.80 7.24 -16.08
C ALA A 914 37.36 5.91 -16.64
N LEU A 915 36.47 5.12 -17.23
CA LEU A 915 36.78 3.83 -17.83
C LEU A 915 37.45 4.07 -19.20
N PRO A 916 38.61 3.43 -19.50
CA PRO A 916 39.30 3.53 -20.78
C PRO A 916 38.61 2.69 -21.87
N LEU A 917 37.29 2.83 -21.99
CA LEU A 917 36.39 2.03 -22.81
C LEU A 917 35.55 2.96 -23.72
N PRO A 918 35.32 2.60 -24.99
CA PRO A 918 34.43 3.36 -25.86
C PRO A 918 33.02 3.47 -25.29
N SER A 919 32.30 4.53 -25.63
CA SER A 919 30.87 4.60 -25.33
C SER A 919 30.11 3.49 -26.08
N GLU A 920 29.04 2.99 -25.49
CA GLU A 920 28.16 1.96 -26.08
C GLU A 920 28.89 0.68 -26.53
N SER A 921 29.90 0.28 -25.76
CA SER A 921 30.72 -0.90 -26.00
C SER A 921 30.19 -2.19 -25.35
N PHE A 922 29.36 -2.10 -24.31
CA PHE A 922 28.86 -3.24 -23.53
C PHE A 922 27.34 -3.41 -23.59
N ASP A 923 26.88 -4.66 -23.58
CA ASP A 923 25.47 -5.05 -23.58
C ASP A 923 24.90 -5.11 -22.15
N ALA A 924 25.74 -5.43 -21.17
CA ALA A 924 25.37 -5.43 -19.75
C ALA A 924 26.49 -4.91 -18.83
N VAL A 925 26.10 -4.24 -17.75
CA VAL A 925 26.98 -3.82 -16.64
C VAL A 925 26.47 -4.43 -15.33
N ILE A 926 27.30 -5.14 -14.59
CA ILE A 926 26.90 -5.88 -13.38
C ILE A 926 27.92 -5.63 -12.28
N SER A 927 27.54 -5.05 -11.14
CA SER A 927 28.54 -4.63 -10.15
C SER A 927 28.05 -4.57 -8.70
N ASP A 928 28.95 -4.93 -7.78
CA ASP A 928 28.78 -4.77 -6.33
C ASP A 928 29.35 -3.40 -5.90
N ILE A 929 28.48 -2.39 -5.77
CA ILE A 929 28.91 -1.04 -5.41
C ILE A 929 29.53 -1.09 -4.01
N PRO A 930 30.79 -0.64 -3.79
CA PRO A 930 31.47 -0.87 -2.52
C PRO A 930 30.79 -0.17 -1.33
N PHE A 931 30.23 -0.95 -0.40
CA PHE A 931 29.62 -0.45 0.84
C PHE A 931 30.07 -1.19 2.12
N GLY A 932 30.00 -0.48 3.25
CA GLY A 932 30.08 -1.08 4.59
C GLY A 932 31.44 -1.07 5.29
N LYS A 933 31.50 -1.61 6.52
CA LYS A 933 32.55 -1.35 7.53
C LYS A 933 34.00 -1.68 7.13
N LYS A 934 34.24 -2.43 6.04
CA LYS A 934 35.61 -2.71 5.53
C LYS A 934 36.18 -1.55 4.69
N PHE A 935 35.33 -0.79 4.01
CA PHE A 935 35.71 0.37 3.20
C PHE A 935 35.03 1.62 3.78
N LYS A 936 35.81 2.51 4.40
CA LYS A 936 35.28 3.71 5.07
C LYS A 936 34.89 4.81 4.07
N ILE A 937 33.83 4.56 3.30
CA ILE A 937 33.28 5.52 2.37
C ILE A 937 32.24 6.37 3.10
N THR A 938 32.74 7.37 3.84
CA THR A 938 31.93 8.46 4.42
C THR A 938 32.20 9.82 3.76
N LYS A 939 33.04 9.87 2.72
CA LYS A 939 33.30 11.06 1.90
C LYS A 939 32.88 10.89 0.44
N ASP A 940 33.01 9.69 -0.13
CA ASP A 940 32.76 9.46 -1.56
C ASP A 940 31.29 9.20 -1.93
N ILE A 941 30.35 9.36 -1.00
CA ILE A 941 28.90 9.19 -1.24
C ILE A 941 28.35 10.19 -2.28
N HIS A 942 29.06 11.29 -2.53
CA HIS A 942 28.72 12.27 -3.55
C HIS A 942 29.06 11.83 -5.00
N LEU A 943 29.81 10.72 -5.17
CA LEU A 943 30.30 10.26 -6.48
C LEU A 943 29.42 9.18 -7.12
N LEU A 944 28.30 8.80 -6.48
CA LEU A 944 27.35 7.83 -7.04
C LEU A 944 26.75 8.28 -8.38
N PRO A 945 26.42 9.57 -8.62
CA PRO A 945 26.08 10.05 -9.95
C PRO A 945 27.21 9.74 -10.94
N ASP A 946 28.41 10.31 -10.78
CA ASP A 946 29.53 10.16 -11.72
C ASP A 946 29.81 8.69 -12.11
N ILE A 947 29.71 7.77 -11.14
CA ILE A 947 29.81 6.31 -11.34
C ILE A 947 28.73 5.78 -12.29
N LEU A 948 27.46 6.15 -12.07
CA LEU A 948 26.36 5.75 -12.93
C LEU A 948 26.50 6.35 -14.34
N GLN A 949 27.19 7.48 -14.49
CA GLN A 949 27.25 8.21 -15.77
C GLN A 949 28.22 7.50 -16.70
N GLU A 950 29.34 7.07 -16.14
CA GLU A 950 30.32 6.29 -16.84
C GLU A 950 29.80 4.88 -17.17
N MET A 951 28.95 4.30 -16.31
CA MET A 951 28.21 3.07 -16.63
C MET A 951 27.18 3.28 -17.76
N GLU A 952 26.38 4.35 -17.73
CA GLU A 952 25.42 4.74 -18.79
C GLU A 952 26.11 5.03 -20.12
N ARG A 953 27.32 5.60 -20.06
CA ARG A 953 28.16 5.91 -21.23
C ARG A 953 28.66 4.65 -21.93
N VAL A 954 29.19 3.66 -21.20
CA VAL A 954 29.74 2.42 -21.80
C VAL A 954 28.66 1.42 -22.20
N LEU A 955 27.45 1.51 -21.65
CA LEU A 955 26.33 0.63 -21.98
C LEU A 955 25.67 1.02 -23.32
N ARG A 956 25.28 0.03 -24.12
CA ARG A 956 24.50 0.20 -25.35
C ARG A 956 23.04 0.58 -25.07
N VAL A 957 22.41 1.26 -26.01
CA VAL A 957 20.94 1.41 -26.02
C VAL A 957 20.28 0.03 -26.04
N GLY A 958 19.29 -0.18 -25.16
CA GLY A 958 18.65 -1.47 -24.90
C GLY A 958 19.35 -2.32 -23.82
N GLY A 959 20.61 -2.02 -23.50
CA GLY A 959 21.43 -2.75 -22.53
C GLY A 959 21.00 -2.56 -21.07
N ILE A 960 21.52 -3.40 -20.19
CA ILE A 960 21.04 -3.54 -18.79
C ILE A 960 22.16 -3.26 -17.78
N ILE A 961 21.83 -2.53 -16.70
CA ILE A 961 22.68 -2.39 -15.52
C ILE A 961 22.07 -3.14 -14.34
N VAL A 962 22.86 -3.96 -13.64
CA VAL A 962 22.47 -4.64 -12.40
C VAL A 962 23.43 -4.27 -11.25
N LEU A 963 22.93 -3.59 -10.22
CA LEU A 963 23.73 -3.04 -9.13
C LEU A 963 23.32 -3.61 -7.77
N LEU A 964 24.29 -4.04 -6.95
CA LEU A 964 24.05 -4.36 -5.54
C LEU A 964 24.32 -3.13 -4.66
N LEU A 965 23.34 -2.78 -3.83
CA LEU A 965 23.29 -1.51 -3.09
C LEU A 965 22.82 -1.72 -1.65
N ASN A 966 23.35 -0.93 -0.71
CA ASN A 966 22.87 -0.94 0.67
C ASN A 966 21.67 0.02 0.89
N ARG A 967 21.07 -0.06 2.08
CA ARG A 967 19.91 0.76 2.48
C ARG A 967 20.17 2.28 2.46
N ASP A 968 21.41 2.74 2.61
CA ASP A 968 21.77 4.16 2.62
C ASP A 968 21.97 4.73 1.21
N LEU A 969 22.59 3.95 0.31
CA LEU A 969 22.71 4.28 -1.11
C LEU A 969 21.34 4.27 -1.79
N ARG A 970 20.49 3.28 -1.48
CA ARG A 970 19.08 3.22 -1.90
C ARG A 970 18.34 4.54 -1.63
N LYS A 971 18.40 5.06 -0.40
CA LYS A 971 17.74 6.33 -0.04
C LYS A 971 18.20 7.54 -0.87
N ARG A 972 19.43 7.52 -1.40
CA ARG A 972 19.93 8.60 -2.26
C ARG A 972 19.55 8.41 -3.73
N MET A 973 19.52 7.18 -4.23
CA MET A 973 19.02 6.90 -5.58
C MET A 973 17.53 7.26 -5.70
N ASP A 974 16.73 6.91 -4.69
CA ASP A 974 15.33 7.34 -4.55
C ASP A 974 15.16 8.88 -4.48
N GLY A 975 16.22 9.63 -4.13
CA GLY A 975 16.24 11.10 -4.08
C GLY A 975 16.73 11.76 -5.37
N ILE A 976 17.70 11.15 -6.06
CA ILE A 976 18.22 11.64 -7.34
C ILE A 976 17.13 11.52 -8.42
N ALA A 977 16.43 10.39 -8.49
CA ALA A 977 15.35 10.19 -9.46
C ALA A 977 14.26 11.29 -9.39
N LYS A 978 13.86 11.68 -8.16
CA LYS A 978 12.86 12.72 -7.93
C LYS A 978 13.29 14.12 -8.35
N ASN A 979 14.60 14.41 -8.35
CA ASN A 979 15.10 15.70 -8.80
C ASN A 979 15.07 15.80 -10.32
N VAL A 980 15.37 14.71 -11.04
CA VAL A 980 15.31 14.66 -12.52
C VAL A 980 13.87 14.84 -13.02
N GLU A 981 12.89 14.25 -12.33
CA GLU A 981 11.45 14.47 -12.62
C GLU A 981 11.05 15.95 -12.45
N ASN A 982 11.52 16.61 -11.38
CA ASN A 982 11.22 18.02 -11.11
C ASN A 982 11.89 19.01 -12.09
N GLU A 983 13.13 18.75 -12.52
CA GLU A 983 13.81 19.59 -13.51
C GLU A 983 13.19 19.45 -14.91
N SER A 984 12.72 18.25 -15.26
CA SER A 984 11.99 17.98 -16.52
C SER A 984 10.68 18.76 -16.60
N LEU A 985 9.98 18.93 -15.46
CA LEU A 985 8.75 19.72 -15.38
C LEU A 985 9.00 21.23 -15.51
N ASN A 986 10.11 21.73 -14.97
CA ASN A 986 10.47 23.15 -15.09
C ASN A 986 10.90 23.54 -16.51
N ALA A 987 11.62 22.65 -17.22
CA ALA A 987 12.04 22.90 -18.61
C ALA A 987 10.86 23.05 -19.60
N ILE A 988 9.70 22.48 -19.29
CA ILE A 988 8.47 22.60 -20.09
C ILE A 988 7.75 23.93 -19.81
N ALA A 989 7.94 24.54 -18.64
CA ALA A 989 7.29 25.79 -18.25
C ALA A 989 7.89 27.04 -18.90
N ASP A 990 9.21 27.08 -19.12
CA ASP A 990 9.91 28.24 -19.71
C ASP A 990 9.82 28.32 -21.25
N GLY A 991 9.13 27.38 -21.90
CA GLY A 991 9.01 27.32 -23.37
C GLY A 991 7.98 28.27 -24.00
N ALA A 992 7.19 29.01 -23.20
CA ALA A 992 6.00 29.71 -23.65
C ALA A 992 6.02 31.24 -23.41
N GLY A 993 6.83 31.93 -24.22
CA GLY A 993 6.61 33.35 -24.55
C GLY A 993 7.69 34.33 -24.08
N GLU A 994 8.38 34.96 -25.04
CA GLU A 994 8.25 36.41 -25.24
C GLU A 994 8.82 36.84 -26.62
N THR A 995 8.08 37.71 -27.31
CA THR A 995 8.48 38.27 -28.61
C THR A 995 9.42 39.45 -28.47
N ALA A 996 10.43 39.53 -29.34
CA ALA A 996 11.52 40.49 -29.27
C ALA A 996 11.12 41.99 -29.28
N SER A 997 11.86 42.80 -28.52
CA SER A 997 12.14 44.19 -28.89
C SER A 997 13.54 44.63 -28.43
N VAL A 998 14.11 45.63 -29.12
CA VAL A 998 15.56 45.91 -29.17
C VAL A 998 15.93 47.17 -28.38
N LYS A 999 17.07 47.19 -27.63
CA LYS A 999 18.07 48.30 -27.63
C LYS A 999 19.34 48.12 -26.78
N ALA A 1000 20.49 48.20 -27.47
CA ALA A 1000 21.69 49.01 -27.19
C ALA A 1000 22.53 48.86 -25.88
N LEU A 1001 23.79 48.41 -26.08
CA LEU A 1001 25.09 49.02 -25.69
C LEU A 1001 25.05 50.21 -24.67
N ASN A 1002 25.93 50.37 -23.67
CA ASN A 1002 27.41 50.33 -23.77
C ASN A 1002 28.16 50.57 -22.41
N ASN A 1003 29.23 49.79 -22.18
CA ASN A 1003 30.63 50.20 -21.87
C ASN A 1003 31.09 50.95 -20.57
N GLY A 1004 32.32 50.60 -20.11
CA GLY A 1004 33.15 51.26 -19.07
C GLY A 1004 33.30 50.44 -17.77
N GLY A 1005 34.47 50.05 -17.23
CA GLY A 1005 35.87 50.49 -17.43
C GLY A 1005 36.29 51.52 -16.34
N ASN A 1006 37.41 51.43 -15.61
CA ASN A 1006 38.59 50.57 -15.75
C ASN A 1006 39.55 50.63 -14.52
N SER A 1007 40.31 49.56 -14.21
CA SER A 1007 41.59 49.53 -13.44
C SER A 1007 41.63 50.02 -11.96
N SER A 1008 42.51 49.62 -11.02
CA SER A 1008 43.74 48.79 -10.98
C SER A 1008 43.93 48.22 -9.53
N SER A 1009 44.94 47.46 -9.05
CA SER A 1009 46.14 46.75 -9.59
C SER A 1009 46.79 45.83 -8.52
N LEU A 1010 47.30 44.65 -8.94
CA LEU A 1010 48.32 43.75 -8.32
C LEU A 1010 48.16 43.19 -6.88
N GLY A 1011 48.19 41.86 -6.80
CA GLY A 1011 48.59 41.07 -5.63
C GLY A 1011 48.73 39.58 -6.01
N THR A 1012 49.93 39.01 -5.91
CA THR A 1012 50.25 37.67 -6.45
C THR A 1012 49.83 36.52 -5.54
N GLY A 1013 49.11 35.54 -6.11
CA GLY A 1013 48.90 34.20 -5.55
C GLY A 1013 48.34 33.28 -6.63
N VAL A 1014 49.05 32.20 -6.96
CA VAL A 1014 48.58 31.20 -7.94
C VAL A 1014 47.84 30.11 -7.18
N GLU A 1015 46.51 30.21 -7.15
CA GLU A 1015 45.64 29.08 -6.88
C GLU A 1015 45.09 28.55 -8.21
N GLU A 1016 45.05 27.22 -8.36
CA GLU A 1016 44.50 26.56 -9.55
C GLU A 1016 42.99 26.78 -9.64
N PRO A 1017 42.42 27.04 -10.83
CA PRO A 1017 40.99 27.27 -10.97
C PRO A 1017 40.20 25.98 -10.76
N VAL A 1018 39.41 25.94 -9.69
CA VAL A 1018 38.37 24.92 -9.48
C VAL A 1018 37.34 25.02 -10.62
N PRO A 1019 37.10 23.95 -11.41
CA PRO A 1019 36.05 23.97 -12.41
C PRO A 1019 34.68 24.08 -11.76
N SER A 1020 33.87 25.03 -12.23
CA SER A 1020 32.46 25.15 -11.85
C SER A 1020 31.70 23.86 -12.15
N CYS A 1021 30.87 23.41 -11.20
CA CYS A 1021 30.04 22.21 -11.33
C CYS A 1021 29.16 22.29 -12.59
N GLY A 1022 29.42 21.42 -13.56
CA GLY A 1022 28.64 21.30 -14.79
C GLY A 1022 27.38 20.45 -14.60
N GLN A 1023 26.43 20.62 -15.53
CA GLN A 1023 25.14 19.94 -15.60
C GLN A 1023 25.22 18.42 -15.34
N MET A 1024 24.34 17.92 -14.46
CA MET A 1024 24.11 16.48 -14.29
C MET A 1024 23.16 15.97 -15.37
N CYS A 1025 23.66 15.14 -16.29
CA CYS A 1025 22.85 14.49 -17.32
C CYS A 1025 22.86 12.97 -17.12
N PHE A 1026 21.77 12.46 -16.55
CA PHE A 1026 21.41 11.04 -16.45
C PHE A 1026 19.96 10.93 -16.93
N GLY A 1027 19.79 10.58 -18.20
CA GLY A 1027 18.49 10.74 -18.88
C GLY A 1027 17.98 9.47 -19.55
N SER A 1028 18.85 8.47 -19.74
CA SER A 1028 18.51 7.28 -20.52
C SER A 1028 18.37 5.99 -19.70
N LEU A 1029 18.70 5.99 -18.41
CA LEU A 1029 18.51 4.82 -17.55
C LEU A 1029 17.11 4.79 -16.91
N VAL A 1030 16.27 3.85 -17.34
CA VAL A 1030 14.94 3.61 -16.76
C VAL A 1030 15.02 2.45 -15.75
N PRO A 1031 14.41 2.56 -14.54
CA PRO A 1031 14.32 1.44 -13.61
C PRO A 1031 13.51 0.26 -14.17
N ASP A 1032 14.07 -0.95 -14.10
CA ASP A 1032 13.49 -2.20 -14.64
C ASP A 1032 13.26 -3.26 -13.53
N GLY A 1033 13.67 -2.99 -12.29
CA GLY A 1033 13.34 -3.83 -11.13
C GLY A 1033 14.17 -3.56 -9.87
N ILE A 1034 13.64 -3.93 -8.69
CA ILE A 1034 14.32 -3.85 -7.40
C ILE A 1034 14.05 -5.13 -6.60
N TYR A 1035 15.09 -5.79 -6.11
CA TYR A 1035 15.01 -7.08 -5.43
C TYR A 1035 15.75 -7.04 -4.08
N GLU A 1036 15.09 -7.38 -2.99
CA GLU A 1036 15.73 -7.44 -1.66
C GLU A 1036 16.58 -8.72 -1.51
N VAL A 1037 17.80 -8.59 -0.99
CA VAL A 1037 18.73 -9.70 -0.76
C VAL A 1037 19.42 -9.60 0.59
N SER A 1038 19.35 -10.69 1.38
CA SER A 1038 20.05 -10.77 2.66
C SER A 1038 21.50 -11.23 2.49
N LEU A 1039 22.44 -10.34 2.79
CA LEU A 1039 23.87 -10.66 2.89
C LEU A 1039 24.24 -11.22 4.29
N GLY A 1040 23.23 -11.56 5.10
CA GLY A 1040 23.37 -12.26 6.38
C GLY A 1040 23.07 -11.40 7.59
N LYS A 1041 23.98 -10.47 7.94
CA LYS A 1041 23.77 -9.48 9.02
C LYS A 1041 23.38 -8.09 8.50
N THR A 1042 23.28 -7.93 7.18
CA THR A 1042 23.03 -6.68 6.48
C THR A 1042 22.12 -6.96 5.30
N ASP A 1043 21.10 -6.13 5.16
CA ASP A 1043 20.15 -6.19 4.05
C ASP A 1043 20.64 -5.27 2.92
N ALA A 1044 20.50 -5.75 1.69
CA ALA A 1044 20.90 -5.07 0.48
C ALA A 1044 19.84 -5.23 -0.61
N PHE A 1045 19.95 -4.47 -1.68
CA PHE A 1045 19.00 -4.43 -2.78
C PHE A 1045 19.76 -4.60 -4.10
N ILE A 1046 19.29 -5.49 -4.96
CA ILE A 1046 19.71 -5.56 -6.36
C ILE A 1046 18.78 -4.65 -7.15
N TYR A 1047 19.31 -3.60 -7.76
CA TYR A 1047 18.60 -2.74 -8.70
C TYR A 1047 18.91 -3.17 -10.14
N LYS A 1048 17.90 -3.14 -11.00
CA LYS A 1048 18.02 -3.35 -12.44
C LYS A 1048 17.58 -2.09 -13.17
N TYR A 1049 18.36 -1.66 -14.16
CA TYR A 1049 18.06 -0.53 -15.05
C TYR A 1049 18.22 -0.96 -16.50
N ARG A 1050 17.48 -0.32 -17.41
CA ARG A 1050 17.63 -0.49 -18.86
C ARG A 1050 17.91 0.87 -19.51
N LYS A 1051 18.85 0.92 -20.45
CA LYS A 1051 19.13 2.13 -21.23
C LYS A 1051 18.18 2.26 -22.40
N ILE A 1052 17.52 3.42 -22.54
CA ILE A 1052 16.64 3.76 -23.67
C ILE A 1052 17.33 4.72 -24.65
N SER A 1053 16.74 4.93 -25.83
CA SER A 1053 17.22 5.96 -26.77
C SER A 1053 16.80 7.35 -26.28
N THR A 1054 17.70 8.33 -26.37
CA THR A 1054 17.41 9.74 -26.05
C THR A 1054 16.87 10.54 -27.25
N ALA A 1055 16.70 9.91 -28.41
CA ALA A 1055 16.15 10.55 -29.60
C ALA A 1055 14.62 10.35 -29.68
N GLY A 1056 13.85 11.33 -29.21
CA GLY A 1056 12.39 11.39 -29.42
C GLY A 1056 11.57 11.86 -28.21
N ASN A 1057 11.71 13.13 -27.84
CA ASN A 1057 10.71 13.93 -27.13
C ASN A 1057 10.51 15.24 -27.91
#